data_AF-A0A1H0C3A5-F1
#
_entry.id   AF-A0A1H0C3A5-F1
#
_cell.length_a   1.000
_cell.length_b   1.000
_cell.length_c   1.000
_cell.angle_alpha   90.00
_cell.angle_beta   90.00
_cell.angle_gamma   90.00
#
_symmetry.space_group_name_H-M   'P 1'
#
loop_
_entity.id
_entity.type
_entity.pdbx_description
1 polymer ?
#
loop_
_entity_poly.entity_id
_entity_poly.type
_entity_poly.pdbx_seq_one_letter_code
_entity_poly.pdbx_strand_id
1 'polypeptide(L)'
;MPRLAFVWSRIAVLAGALTIALSGVPARAQAADPPGTVVPVQVTGDPAKRFNLVIVPDGYTAAELPKFREHVDKHLNVMWTLEPFKSYRSYVNVYTVEIASPESGVSCDPNLTSPQKKTPLRMAFWGGCSPTSVQRLLTVDSAAVNRYADLVTGTSGANRQLLAIANSNTYGGAGGTYATASGGNALSALITPHELGHSLGKLDDEYDYYQRGVRGGTYAGSEPASVHHTLLTEQQMKDQQKKWWRWLGEPSESGGVIGRYEAGLYSGKGVWRPSAHSMMKTLGYYFDQPSRERMTEKLSAKTTLIQDGTPDAKPVGADRVVWVEPQHPVSHRLDVTWKLDEKPLSTNGSRAVDLAALKLAPGKYTLTATVTDPTEFVRDPAIRAALTKSRTWTVDTSITTPREPVAADFLASTPTDRPVGGTDVVYVQTTRPVAQQPEVTWKLDGKPVSTSVDGRDLDLGALRVAKGQHTLTATVGERTRTWTVDATGPSVLPELSKPLLTINKPGKPVEYVFNGPFTMRLTATDSTKGFVVPEFRTNGDGWFNYFGWPTDASKPFLFTPNGTVIDDLVYGKLGKPRLSPWDDVPPGYGKHTIEYRAIDPAGNIGNAESFGVTLLREPPACTSTITGRRVGSLNIASGVTCLDRADVAGPITVAPGASLVSTGSSITGPVSTSRAASVHLVDSVITGSVGIVGTTGDVTVVGGRINGLVRLADNGAPVLAGVHVNGVIQCTGNASPPSNLDAPVTGTGPALGQCTSVR
;
A
#
# COMPACT_ATOMS: atom_id res chain seq x y z
N MET A 1 23.45 -19.54 -3.76
CA MET A 1 24.93 -19.57 -3.87
C MET A 1 25.47 -20.67 -2.96
N PRO A 2 26.26 -21.65 -3.45
CA PRO A 2 26.96 -22.57 -2.56
C PRO A 2 28.25 -21.94 -2.03
N ARG A 3 28.56 -22.17 -0.75
CA ARG A 3 29.77 -21.70 -0.06
C ARG A 3 30.94 -22.63 -0.38
N LEU A 4 32.07 -22.08 -0.82
CA LEU A 4 33.35 -22.78 -0.91
C LEU A 4 34.28 -22.30 0.20
N ALA A 5 34.74 -23.26 1.00
CA ALA A 5 35.73 -23.09 2.06
C ALA A 5 37.15 -23.13 1.47
N PHE A 6 38.01 -22.18 1.87
CA PHE A 6 39.42 -22.18 1.49
C PHE A 6 40.29 -22.76 2.63
N VAL A 7 41.06 -23.78 2.27
CA VAL A 7 42.13 -24.39 3.05
C VAL A 7 43.37 -23.49 2.99
N TRP A 8 44.00 -23.23 4.13
CA TRP A 8 45.25 -22.47 4.23
C TRP A 8 46.45 -23.44 4.24
N SER A 9 47.38 -23.27 3.30
CA SER A 9 48.72 -23.87 3.38
C SER A 9 49.75 -22.78 3.70
N ARG A 10 50.48 -22.97 4.80
CA ARG A 10 51.60 -22.13 5.23
C ARG A 10 52.86 -22.51 4.45
N ILE A 11 53.50 -21.54 3.81
CA ILE A 11 54.89 -21.64 3.36
C ILE A 11 55.69 -20.54 4.07
N ALA A 12 56.69 -20.96 4.83
CA ALA A 12 57.69 -20.09 5.44
C ALA A 12 58.82 -19.85 4.43
N VAL A 13 59.23 -18.59 4.24
CA VAL A 13 60.49 -18.24 3.57
C VAL A 13 61.19 -17.14 4.38
N LEU A 14 62.49 -17.38 4.59
CA LEU A 14 63.44 -16.59 5.37
C LEU A 14 63.70 -15.20 4.80
N ALA A 15 64.05 -14.30 5.72
CA ALA A 15 64.44 -12.92 5.51
C ALA A 15 65.76 -12.74 4.74
N GLY A 16 65.76 -11.80 3.80
CA GLY A 16 66.97 -11.15 3.26
C GLY A 16 66.73 -9.64 3.29
N ALA A 17 67.47 -8.93 4.15
CA ALA A 17 67.35 -7.49 4.31
C ALA A 17 68.02 -6.75 3.14
N LEU A 18 67.22 -5.98 2.39
CA LEU A 18 67.71 -4.98 1.44
C LEU A 18 67.07 -3.64 1.81
N THR A 19 67.86 -2.73 2.37
CA THR A 19 67.47 -1.36 2.69
C THR A 19 67.38 -0.53 1.40
N ILE A 20 66.17 -0.48 0.82
CA ILE A 20 65.83 0.49 -0.23
C ILE A 20 65.25 1.72 0.46
N ALA A 21 65.90 2.87 0.32
CA ALA A 21 65.37 4.16 0.73
C ALA A 21 64.15 4.51 -0.14
N LEU A 22 62.96 4.18 0.34
CA LEU A 22 61.69 4.61 -0.23
C LEU A 22 61.47 6.08 0.16
N SER A 23 61.73 6.98 -0.79
CA SER A 23 61.18 8.33 -0.79
C SER A 23 59.66 8.25 -0.53
N GLY A 24 59.23 8.76 0.63
CA GLY A 24 57.83 8.78 1.03
C GLY A 24 57.00 9.56 0.01
N VAL A 25 56.17 8.84 -0.76
CA VAL A 25 55.06 9.45 -1.47
C VAL A 25 54.13 10.02 -0.39
N PRO A 26 53.78 11.32 -0.39
CA PRO A 26 52.83 11.83 0.58
C PRO A 26 51.55 11.02 0.43
N ALA A 27 51.07 10.43 1.53
CA ALA A 27 49.77 9.81 1.56
C ALA A 27 48.76 10.81 0.99
N ARG A 28 48.11 10.47 -0.13
CA ARG A 28 46.98 11.24 -0.64
C ARG A 28 46.00 11.35 0.51
N ALA A 29 45.82 12.55 1.05
CA ALA A 29 44.78 12.81 2.03
C ALA A 29 43.45 12.40 1.37
N GLN A 30 42.86 11.31 1.86
CA GLN A 30 41.48 10.97 1.55
C GLN A 30 40.66 12.19 1.97
N ALA A 31 39.95 12.83 1.04
CA ALA A 31 39.05 13.92 1.41
C ALA A 31 38.13 13.42 2.55
N ALA A 32 38.04 14.18 3.63
CA ALA A 32 37.18 13.81 4.75
C ALA A 32 35.75 13.61 4.23
N ASP A 33 35.09 12.56 4.71
CA ASP A 33 33.69 12.32 4.41
C ASP A 33 32.86 13.56 4.81
N PRO A 34 31.84 13.96 4.01
CA PRO A 34 31.02 15.12 4.34
C PRO A 34 30.35 14.94 5.71
N PRO A 35 30.23 16.00 6.52
CA PRO A 35 29.57 15.90 7.83
C PRO A 35 28.09 15.56 7.65
N GLY A 36 27.58 14.65 8.49
CA GLY A 36 26.15 14.33 8.57
C GLY A 36 25.47 15.09 9.70
N THR A 37 24.23 15.53 9.49
CA THR A 37 23.40 16.20 10.51
C THR A 37 22.23 15.31 10.91
N VAL A 38 22.12 14.98 12.20
CA VAL A 38 20.96 14.22 12.69
C VAL A 38 19.76 15.15 12.82
N VAL A 39 18.67 14.83 12.14
CA VAL A 39 17.41 15.56 12.21
C VAL A 39 16.30 14.61 12.69
N PRO A 40 15.74 14.85 13.90
CA PRO A 40 14.58 14.12 14.36
C PRO A 40 13.36 14.43 13.50
N VAL A 41 12.69 13.39 12.99
CA VAL A 41 11.44 13.50 12.20
C VAL A 41 10.24 13.08 13.05
N GLN A 42 10.40 12.06 13.89
CA GLN A 42 9.41 11.62 14.86
C GLN A 42 10.14 11.03 16.07
N VAL A 43 9.87 11.53 17.27
CA VAL A 43 10.45 10.97 18.51
C VAL A 43 9.33 10.69 19.49
N THR A 44 9.12 9.41 19.78
CA THR A 44 8.05 8.90 20.64
C THR A 44 8.58 8.41 21.99
N GLY A 45 9.88 8.50 22.22
CA GLY A 45 10.54 8.20 23.49
C GLY A 45 12.06 8.05 23.36
N ASP A 46 12.70 7.68 24.46
CA ASP A 46 14.15 7.42 24.52
C ASP A 46 14.58 6.43 23.40
N PRO A 47 15.54 6.80 22.54
CA PRO A 47 16.08 5.92 21.50
C PRO A 47 16.50 4.54 22.01
N ALA A 48 17.01 4.43 23.24
CA ALA A 48 17.43 3.15 23.82
C ALA A 48 16.25 2.19 24.05
N LYS A 49 15.03 2.72 24.18
CA LYS A 49 13.81 1.98 24.49
C LYS A 49 12.77 2.03 23.35
N ARG A 50 13.18 2.41 22.14
CA ARG A 50 12.30 2.49 20.96
C ARG A 50 12.87 1.69 19.81
N PHE A 51 11.99 1.32 18.88
CA PHE A 51 12.44 1.00 17.53
C PHE A 51 12.90 2.29 16.86
N ASN A 52 14.10 2.34 16.30
CA ASN A 52 14.62 3.50 15.60
C ASN A 52 14.77 3.19 14.11
N LEU A 53 14.00 3.88 13.27
CA LEU A 53 14.20 3.93 11.83
C LEU A 53 15.13 5.10 11.51
N VAL A 54 16.33 4.80 11.01
CA VAL A 54 17.29 5.83 10.61
C VAL A 54 17.38 5.86 9.09
N ILE A 55 17.07 7.03 8.52
CA ILE A 55 16.99 7.26 7.09
C ILE A 55 18.21 8.09 6.65
N VAL A 56 18.95 7.62 5.65
CA VAL A 56 20.16 8.28 5.17
C VAL A 56 20.04 8.57 3.66
N PRO A 57 20.16 9.83 3.22
CA PRO A 57 20.11 10.18 1.80
C PRO A 57 21.42 9.83 1.08
N ASP A 58 21.32 9.60 -0.23
CA ASP A 58 22.47 9.59 -1.14
C ASP A 58 22.12 10.22 -2.50
N GLY A 59 23.08 10.94 -3.08
CA GLY A 59 22.89 11.63 -4.36
C GLY A 59 22.05 12.91 -4.29
N TYR A 60 21.74 13.43 -3.09
CA TYR A 60 21.12 14.75 -2.91
C TYR A 60 22.19 15.76 -2.59
N THR A 61 22.39 16.75 -3.46
CA THR A 61 23.26 17.90 -3.16
C THR A 61 22.67 18.74 -2.03
N ALA A 62 23.46 19.69 -1.49
CA ALA A 62 22.97 20.61 -0.44
C ALA A 62 21.68 21.36 -0.85
N ALA A 63 21.57 21.74 -2.14
CA ALA A 63 20.39 22.39 -2.68
C ALA A 63 19.18 21.45 -2.84
N GLU A 64 19.40 20.13 -2.84
CA GLU A 64 18.37 19.10 -3.01
C GLU A 64 17.96 18.44 -1.69
N LEU A 65 18.54 18.81 -0.54
CA LEU A 65 18.08 18.33 0.76
C LEU A 65 16.60 18.65 1.04
N PRO A 66 16.02 19.79 0.62
CA PRO A 66 14.57 19.99 0.69
C PRO A 66 13.78 18.93 -0.08
N LYS A 67 14.23 18.55 -1.28
CA LYS A 67 13.63 17.45 -2.07
C LYS A 67 13.75 16.10 -1.36
N PHE A 68 14.87 15.83 -0.69
CA PHE A 68 15.00 14.64 0.16
C PHE A 68 13.95 14.60 1.26
N ARG A 69 13.71 15.72 1.95
CA ARG A 69 12.68 15.80 3.01
C ARG A 69 11.29 15.55 2.44
N GLU A 70 10.96 16.10 1.28
CA GLU A 70 9.68 15.81 0.58
C GLU A 70 9.53 14.31 0.26
N HIS A 71 10.61 13.66 -0.20
CA HIS A 71 10.60 12.21 -0.41
C HIS A 71 10.41 11.45 0.91
N VAL A 72 11.13 11.80 1.97
CA VAL A 72 10.97 11.19 3.31
C VAL A 72 9.53 11.33 3.80
N ASP A 73 8.96 12.52 3.70
CA ASP A 73 7.58 12.79 4.12
C ASP A 73 6.59 11.92 3.33
N LYS A 74 6.73 11.81 2.00
CA LYS A 74 5.87 10.93 1.19
C LYS A 74 6.03 9.46 1.58
N HIS A 75 7.27 8.98 1.75
CA HIS A 75 7.55 7.59 2.12
C HIS A 75 6.97 7.24 3.51
N LEU A 76 7.15 8.12 4.49
CA LEU A 76 6.63 7.93 5.83
C LEU A 76 5.10 7.96 5.85
N ASN A 77 4.47 8.93 5.16
CA ASN A 77 3.00 9.00 5.11
C ASN A 77 2.40 7.72 4.52
N VAL A 78 2.91 7.23 3.38
CA VAL A 78 2.45 5.94 2.81
C VAL A 78 2.73 4.78 3.76
N MET A 79 3.90 4.70 4.38
CA MET A 79 4.19 3.63 5.33
C MET A 79 3.23 3.64 6.53
N TRP A 80 2.85 4.83 7.04
CA TRP A 80 1.93 4.98 8.16
C TRP A 80 0.47 4.70 7.82
N THR A 81 0.11 4.49 6.55
CA THR A 81 -1.22 3.99 6.18
C THR A 81 -1.30 2.47 6.15
N LEU A 82 -0.15 1.78 6.14
CA LEU A 82 -0.06 0.34 6.00
C LEU A 82 0.07 -0.35 7.36
N GLU A 83 -0.70 -1.41 7.57
CA GLU A 83 -0.52 -2.25 8.76
C GLU A 83 0.70 -3.19 8.61
N PRO A 84 1.48 -3.42 9.68
CA PRO A 84 1.24 -2.98 11.07
C PRO A 84 1.89 -1.63 11.42
N PHE A 85 2.56 -0.95 10.48
CA PHE A 85 3.26 0.30 10.77
C PHE A 85 2.32 1.39 11.29
N LYS A 86 1.08 1.44 10.79
CA LYS A 86 0.02 2.33 11.28
C LYS A 86 -0.27 2.11 12.77
N SER A 87 -0.71 0.91 13.14
CA SER A 87 -1.06 0.57 14.53
C SER A 87 0.10 0.76 15.52
N TYR A 88 1.34 0.52 15.07
CA TYR A 88 2.53 0.57 15.93
C TYR A 88 3.38 1.82 15.70
N ARG A 89 2.85 2.87 15.08
CA ARG A 89 3.58 4.11 14.77
C ARG A 89 4.26 4.71 16.00
N SER A 90 3.62 4.63 17.16
CA SER A 90 4.15 5.11 18.44
C SER A 90 5.38 4.36 18.96
N TYR A 91 5.67 3.16 18.45
CA TYR A 91 6.85 2.38 18.85
C TYR A 91 8.13 2.90 18.19
N VAL A 92 7.98 3.70 17.13
CA VAL A 92 9.03 4.06 16.19
C VAL A 92 9.47 5.50 16.38
N ASN A 93 10.75 5.68 16.68
CA ASN A 93 11.46 6.92 16.41
C ASN A 93 11.94 6.94 14.96
N VAL A 94 11.84 8.08 14.30
CA VAL A 94 12.39 8.32 12.97
C VAL A 94 13.40 9.45 13.02
N TYR A 95 14.60 9.16 12.52
CA TYR A 95 15.67 10.14 12.34
C TYR A 95 16.10 10.13 10.89
N THR A 96 16.42 11.30 10.35
CA THR A 96 17.25 11.40 9.15
C THR A 96 18.67 11.78 9.55
N VAL A 97 19.65 11.32 8.77
CA VAL A 97 21.04 11.79 8.87
C VAL A 97 21.35 12.51 7.57
N GLU A 98 21.09 13.81 7.52
CA GLU A 98 21.21 14.61 6.31
C GLU A 98 22.68 14.83 5.95
N ILE A 99 23.07 14.36 4.77
CA ILE A 99 24.43 14.44 4.25
C ILE A 99 24.34 14.96 2.81
N ALA A 100 24.98 16.10 2.56
CA ALA A 100 25.05 16.65 1.21
C ALA A 100 26.00 15.82 0.34
N SER A 101 25.50 15.35 -0.80
CA SER A 101 26.29 14.68 -1.82
C SER A 101 27.01 15.72 -2.71
N PRO A 102 28.27 15.48 -3.10
CA PRO A 102 28.97 16.34 -4.06
C PRO A 102 28.35 16.34 -5.46
N GLU A 103 27.69 15.24 -5.82
CA GLU A 103 27.01 15.06 -7.11
C GLU A 103 25.53 14.73 -6.89
N SER A 104 24.68 15.26 -7.78
CA SER A 104 23.27 14.86 -7.87
C SER A 104 23.15 13.52 -8.59
N GLY A 105 22.26 12.67 -8.09
CA GLY A 105 22.02 11.31 -8.61
C GLY A 105 22.95 10.26 -8.04
N VAL A 106 22.71 9.00 -8.41
CA VAL A 106 23.48 7.82 -7.97
C VAL A 106 24.14 7.12 -9.17
N SER A 107 25.04 6.17 -8.90
CA SER A 107 25.84 5.54 -9.96
C SER A 107 25.03 4.60 -10.86
N CYS A 108 25.37 4.58 -12.15
CA CYS A 108 24.80 3.64 -13.14
C CYS A 108 23.27 3.74 -13.29
N ASP A 109 22.78 4.98 -13.21
CA ASP A 109 21.37 5.35 -13.27
C ASP A 109 21.09 6.24 -14.51
N PRO A 110 20.11 5.91 -15.37
CA PRO A 110 19.26 4.71 -15.33
C PRO A 110 19.92 3.46 -15.93
N ASN A 111 20.95 3.64 -16.76
CA ASN A 111 21.58 2.54 -17.50
C ASN A 111 22.88 2.11 -16.84
N LEU A 112 23.26 0.84 -17.02
CA LEU A 112 24.55 0.29 -16.56
C LEU A 112 25.75 1.11 -17.06
N THR A 113 25.64 1.69 -18.26
CA THR A 113 26.66 2.53 -18.90
C THR A 113 26.64 3.99 -18.44
N SER A 114 25.70 4.38 -17.59
CA SER A 114 25.62 5.75 -17.07
C SER A 114 26.80 6.02 -16.12
N PRO A 115 27.24 7.28 -15.97
CA PRO A 115 28.40 7.60 -15.14
C PRO A 115 28.27 7.09 -13.70
N GLN A 116 29.41 6.69 -13.13
CA GLN A 116 29.51 6.50 -11.69
C GLN A 116 29.61 7.86 -10.99
N LYS A 117 28.93 7.98 -9.85
CA LYS A 117 28.81 9.20 -9.05
C LYS A 117 29.59 9.06 -7.76
N LYS A 118 30.24 10.13 -7.32
CA LYS A 118 30.93 10.21 -6.04
C LYS A 118 29.95 10.71 -4.98
N THR A 119 29.26 9.77 -4.35
CA THR A 119 28.27 10.05 -3.31
C THR A 119 28.70 9.45 -1.96
N PRO A 120 28.25 10.01 -0.82
CA PRO A 120 28.65 9.57 0.52
C PRO A 120 28.39 8.09 0.82
N LEU A 121 27.29 7.52 0.32
CA LEU A 121 26.92 6.13 0.55
C LEU A 121 27.21 5.22 -0.66
N ARG A 122 27.76 5.77 -1.74
CA ARG A 122 28.08 5.06 -2.99
C ARG A 122 26.92 4.21 -3.50
N MET A 123 25.69 4.72 -3.39
CA MET A 123 24.54 4.01 -3.91
C MET A 123 24.67 3.84 -5.43
N ALA A 124 24.23 2.68 -5.90
CA ALA A 124 24.39 2.29 -7.29
C ALA A 124 23.32 1.27 -7.67
N PHE A 125 22.72 1.47 -8.85
CA PHE A 125 21.89 0.44 -9.48
C PHE A 125 22.75 -0.72 -10.00
N TRP A 126 22.11 -1.75 -10.55
CA TRP A 126 22.80 -2.92 -11.11
C TRP A 126 23.69 -3.62 -10.08
N GLY A 127 23.27 -3.67 -8.80
CA GLY A 127 24.04 -4.34 -7.76
C GLY A 127 25.44 -3.77 -7.55
N GLY A 128 25.63 -2.46 -7.69
CA GLY A 128 26.97 -1.84 -7.67
C GLY A 128 27.60 -1.73 -9.05
N CYS A 129 26.84 -1.36 -10.08
CA CYS A 129 27.31 -1.25 -11.46
C CYS A 129 27.83 -2.57 -12.07
N SER A 130 27.23 -3.70 -11.70
CA SER A 130 27.59 -5.03 -12.19
C SER A 130 26.74 -5.46 -13.39
N PRO A 131 27.36 -5.91 -14.50
CA PRO A 131 26.65 -6.43 -15.67
C PRO A 131 25.89 -7.74 -15.40
N THR A 132 26.20 -8.45 -14.31
CA THR A 132 25.53 -9.71 -13.97
C THR A 132 24.35 -9.53 -13.02
N SER A 133 24.03 -8.29 -12.66
CA SER A 133 22.95 -7.95 -11.75
C SER A 133 21.71 -7.46 -12.52
N VAL A 134 20.56 -7.48 -11.85
CA VAL A 134 19.35 -6.84 -12.37
C VAL A 134 19.40 -5.33 -12.14
N GLN A 135 18.86 -4.55 -13.08
CA GLN A 135 18.86 -3.08 -13.02
C GLN A 135 18.36 -2.54 -11.67
N ARG A 136 17.18 -2.99 -11.25
CA ARG A 136 16.46 -2.50 -10.06
C ARG A 136 17.18 -2.72 -8.72
N LEU A 137 18.23 -3.55 -8.68
CA LEU A 137 18.96 -3.83 -7.44
C LEU A 137 19.82 -2.63 -7.06
N LEU A 138 19.29 -1.80 -6.16
CA LEU A 138 19.92 -0.58 -5.67
C LEU A 138 20.71 -0.88 -4.39
N THR A 139 22.03 -0.86 -4.46
CA THR A 139 22.91 -1.18 -3.32
C THR A 139 23.38 0.08 -2.59
N VAL A 140 23.94 -0.13 -1.39
CA VAL A 140 24.51 0.91 -0.54
C VAL A 140 25.80 0.41 0.10
N ASP A 141 26.78 1.30 0.32
CA ASP A 141 27.99 0.98 1.09
C ASP A 141 27.65 0.80 2.58
N SER A 142 27.75 -0.45 3.03
CA SER A 142 27.43 -0.85 4.40
C SER A 142 28.25 -0.12 5.46
N ALA A 143 29.53 0.15 5.20
CA ALA A 143 30.39 0.82 6.19
C ALA A 143 30.01 2.30 6.30
N ALA A 144 29.73 2.94 5.16
CA ALA A 144 29.28 4.33 5.14
C ALA A 144 27.94 4.52 5.83
N VAL A 145 26.92 3.71 5.49
CA VAL A 145 25.58 3.88 6.06
C VAL A 145 25.56 3.66 7.58
N ASN A 146 26.32 2.70 8.11
CA ASN A 146 26.42 2.53 9.57
C ASN A 146 27.16 3.69 10.23
N ARG A 147 28.29 4.13 9.67
CA ARG A 147 29.06 5.26 10.22
C ARG A 147 28.18 6.51 10.41
N TYR A 148 27.33 6.82 9.43
CA TYR A 148 26.40 7.94 9.54
C TYR A 148 25.24 7.65 10.48
N ALA A 149 24.68 6.44 10.45
CA ALA A 149 23.61 6.07 11.38
C ALA A 149 24.05 6.08 12.86
N ASP A 150 25.34 5.84 13.13
CA ASP A 150 25.93 5.86 14.48
C ASP A 150 26.02 7.28 15.07
N LEU A 151 25.78 8.32 14.27
CA LEU A 151 25.58 9.69 14.77
C LEU A 151 24.29 9.80 15.60
N VAL A 152 23.32 8.90 15.40
CA VAL A 152 22.08 8.86 16.20
C VAL A 152 22.34 8.13 17.51
N THR A 153 22.68 8.89 18.54
CA THR A 153 23.01 8.38 19.88
C THR A 153 21.84 7.64 20.54
N GLY A 154 22.14 6.63 21.36
CA GLY A 154 21.14 5.82 22.06
C GLY A 154 20.53 4.71 21.20
N THR A 155 20.89 4.62 19.92
CA THR A 155 20.51 3.51 19.04
C THR A 155 21.57 2.40 19.04
N SER A 156 21.15 1.19 18.67
CA SER A 156 22.01 0.00 18.53
C SER A 156 21.52 -0.88 17.38
N GLY A 157 22.33 -1.83 16.91
CA GLY A 157 21.89 -2.79 15.89
C GLY A 157 20.65 -3.62 16.30
N ALA A 158 20.42 -3.80 17.60
CA ALA A 158 19.27 -4.55 18.11
C ALA A 158 17.96 -3.78 17.88
N ASN A 159 17.92 -2.48 18.14
CA ASN A 159 16.72 -1.64 18.10
C ASN A 159 16.68 -0.67 16.90
N ARG A 160 17.62 -0.78 15.95
CA ARG A 160 17.70 0.07 14.74
C ARG A 160 17.35 -0.72 13.48
N GLN A 161 16.74 -0.03 12.51
CA GLN A 161 16.63 -0.44 11.10
C GLN A 161 17.10 0.73 10.24
N LEU A 162 17.87 0.44 9.19
CA LEU A 162 18.39 1.47 8.29
C LEU A 162 17.63 1.44 6.96
N LEU A 163 17.35 2.65 6.46
CA LEU A 163 16.81 2.91 5.12
C LEU A 163 17.71 3.92 4.42
N ALA A 164 18.25 3.57 3.25
CA ALA A 164 18.95 4.53 2.40
C ALA A 164 18.05 4.97 1.23
N ILE A 165 17.92 6.27 1.00
CA ILE A 165 17.10 6.81 -0.08
C ILE A 165 18.01 7.45 -1.13
N ALA A 166 17.94 6.97 -2.37
CA ALA A 166 18.68 7.53 -3.51
C ALA A 166 17.90 8.68 -4.18
N ASN A 167 18.60 9.73 -4.61
CA ASN A 167 18.03 10.76 -5.49
C ASN A 167 17.90 10.22 -6.92
N SER A 168 16.85 9.45 -7.18
CA SER A 168 16.59 8.85 -8.49
C SER A 168 15.10 8.70 -8.75
N ASN A 169 14.70 8.85 -10.02
CA ASN A 169 13.36 8.54 -10.51
C ASN A 169 13.26 7.10 -11.07
N THR A 170 14.39 6.41 -11.24
CA THR A 170 14.45 5.03 -11.71
C THR A 170 13.93 4.10 -10.62
N TYR A 171 13.08 3.16 -11.01
CA TYR A 171 12.55 2.18 -10.09
C TYR A 171 13.66 1.27 -9.56
N GLY A 172 13.86 1.26 -8.24
CA GLY A 172 14.69 0.25 -7.61
C GLY A 172 14.80 0.38 -6.10
N GLY A 173 15.23 -0.73 -5.51
CA GLY A 173 15.31 -0.95 -4.09
C GLY A 173 16.01 -2.28 -3.82
N ALA A 174 16.34 -2.50 -2.57
CA ALA A 174 16.89 -3.76 -2.10
C ALA A 174 16.62 -3.91 -0.60
N GLY A 175 16.35 -5.14 -0.20
CA GLY A 175 16.10 -5.51 1.17
C GLY A 175 17.01 -6.66 1.59
N GLY A 176 17.70 -6.50 2.73
CA GLY A 176 18.60 -7.52 3.27
C GLY A 176 18.93 -7.25 4.73
N THR A 177 20.14 -6.76 5.02
CA THR A 177 20.42 -6.17 6.34
C THR A 177 19.85 -4.75 6.43
N TYR A 178 19.95 -4.00 5.33
CA TYR A 178 19.44 -2.63 5.18
C TYR A 178 18.35 -2.63 4.11
N ALA A 179 17.49 -1.61 4.17
CA ALA A 179 16.57 -1.30 3.08
C ALA A 179 17.16 -0.17 2.23
N THR A 180 16.95 -0.20 0.92
CA THR A 180 17.23 0.92 0.02
C THR A 180 16.01 1.21 -0.84
N ALA A 181 15.82 2.45 -1.25
CA ALA A 181 14.78 2.83 -2.20
C ALA A 181 15.21 4.02 -3.06
N SER A 182 14.78 4.06 -4.31
CA SER A 182 14.73 5.29 -5.10
C SER A 182 13.73 6.26 -4.47
N GLY A 183 14.04 7.55 -4.34
CA GLY A 183 13.14 8.54 -3.71
C GLY A 183 12.07 9.12 -4.64
N GLY A 184 12.39 9.32 -5.92
CA GLY A 184 11.55 10.08 -6.86
C GLY A 184 10.69 9.27 -7.82
N ASN A 185 10.79 7.93 -7.83
CA ASN A 185 9.94 7.08 -8.68
C ASN A 185 8.46 7.16 -8.26
N ALA A 186 7.51 6.94 -9.17
CA ALA A 186 6.08 6.96 -8.83
C ALA A 186 5.72 5.96 -7.71
N LEU A 187 6.35 4.79 -7.72
CA LEU A 187 6.18 3.71 -6.76
C LEU A 187 7.11 3.83 -5.53
N SER A 188 7.96 4.87 -5.44
CA SER A 188 9.05 4.95 -4.46
C SER A 188 8.62 4.70 -3.02
N ALA A 189 7.52 5.34 -2.61
CA ALA A 189 6.99 5.24 -1.26
C ALA A 189 6.45 3.83 -0.91
N LEU A 190 6.12 3.02 -1.93
CA LEU A 190 5.71 1.62 -1.77
C LEU A 190 6.91 0.66 -1.80
N ILE A 191 8.06 1.06 -2.34
CA ILE A 191 9.29 0.28 -2.27
C ILE A 191 9.74 0.16 -0.80
N THR A 192 9.71 1.26 -0.03
CA THR A 192 10.12 1.24 1.38
C THR A 192 9.46 0.14 2.23
N PRO A 193 8.13 0.01 2.31
CA PRO A 193 7.51 -1.06 3.09
C PRO A 193 7.87 -2.45 2.55
N HIS A 194 7.96 -2.66 1.23
CA HIS A 194 8.41 -3.93 0.65
C HIS A 194 9.84 -4.31 1.10
N GLU A 195 10.78 -3.38 1.01
CA GLU A 195 12.18 -3.63 1.40
C GLU A 195 12.35 -3.73 2.93
N LEU A 196 11.47 -3.11 3.72
CA LEU A 196 11.35 -3.37 5.15
C LEU A 196 10.77 -4.76 5.43
N GLY A 197 9.89 -5.28 4.57
CA GLY A 197 9.43 -6.67 4.59
C GLY A 197 10.60 -7.66 4.59
N HIS A 198 11.58 -7.44 3.72
CA HIS A 198 12.82 -8.21 3.73
C HIS A 198 13.74 -7.87 4.91
N SER A 199 14.07 -6.59 5.09
CA SER A 199 15.16 -6.20 5.99
C SER A 199 14.80 -6.31 7.46
N LEU A 200 13.56 -6.00 7.83
CA LEU A 200 13.00 -6.17 9.17
C LEU A 200 12.27 -7.51 9.29
N GLY A 201 11.31 -7.77 8.39
CA GLY A 201 10.40 -8.92 8.45
C GLY A 201 11.05 -10.27 8.17
N LYS A 202 12.18 -10.28 7.44
CA LYS A 202 12.80 -11.50 6.89
C LYS A 202 11.82 -12.28 5.99
N LEU A 203 10.93 -11.56 5.32
CA LEU A 203 10.05 -12.08 4.29
C LEU A 203 10.84 -12.32 3.01
N ASP A 204 10.39 -13.26 2.20
CA ASP A 204 10.92 -13.54 0.86
C ASP A 204 9.99 -12.96 -0.22
N ASP A 205 10.47 -12.91 -1.45
CA ASP A 205 9.67 -12.46 -2.59
C ASP A 205 8.61 -13.48 -3.00
N GLU A 206 7.38 -13.01 -3.23
CA GLU A 206 6.23 -13.81 -3.67
C GLU A 206 5.99 -13.74 -5.18
N TYR A 207 6.80 -12.95 -5.90
CA TYR A 207 6.76 -12.91 -7.36
C TYR A 207 7.55 -14.06 -7.99
N ASP A 208 7.22 -14.34 -9.24
CA ASP A 208 7.52 -15.61 -9.92
C ASP A 208 8.58 -15.48 -11.01
N TYR A 209 9.46 -14.48 -10.87
CA TYR A 209 10.53 -14.17 -11.81
C TYR A 209 11.72 -13.58 -11.04
N TYR A 210 12.96 -13.86 -11.43
CA TYR A 210 14.12 -13.14 -10.86
C TYR A 210 14.46 -11.92 -11.74
N GLN A 211 14.60 -12.17 -13.04
CA GLN A 211 14.71 -11.15 -14.08
C GLN A 211 13.31 -10.85 -14.63
N ARG A 212 13.02 -9.56 -14.80
CA ARG A 212 11.81 -9.11 -15.49
C ARG A 212 11.76 -9.71 -16.91
N GLY A 213 10.56 -10.05 -17.37
CA GLY A 213 10.35 -10.67 -18.68
C GLY A 213 10.64 -12.17 -18.75
N VAL A 214 11.24 -12.75 -17.72
CA VAL A 214 11.61 -14.17 -17.70
C VAL A 214 10.88 -14.89 -16.56
N ARG A 215 9.87 -15.68 -16.91
CA ARG A 215 9.15 -16.50 -15.93
C ARG A 215 10.09 -17.52 -15.28
N GLY A 216 9.99 -17.65 -13.97
CA GLY A 216 10.72 -18.63 -13.18
C GLY A 216 10.40 -20.07 -13.56
N GLY A 217 11.41 -20.94 -13.43
CA GLY A 217 11.25 -22.39 -13.60
C GLY A 217 10.44 -23.04 -12.47
N THR A 218 10.46 -24.38 -12.43
CA THR A 218 9.91 -25.14 -11.30
C THR A 218 10.81 -24.98 -10.08
N TYR A 219 10.22 -24.70 -8.92
CA TYR A 219 10.93 -24.79 -7.65
C TYR A 219 11.35 -26.25 -7.38
N ALA A 220 12.66 -26.47 -7.21
CA ALA A 220 13.24 -27.81 -7.02
C ALA A 220 13.81 -28.04 -5.60
N GLY A 221 13.61 -27.08 -4.69
CA GLY A 221 14.08 -27.16 -3.32
C GLY A 221 13.18 -28.01 -2.43
N SER A 222 13.62 -28.23 -1.19
CA SER A 222 12.77 -28.76 -0.12
C SER A 222 11.76 -27.72 0.36
N GLU A 223 10.91 -28.10 1.33
CA GLU A 223 10.01 -27.16 2.02
C GLU A 223 10.76 -25.86 2.40
N PRO A 224 10.32 -24.70 1.89
CA PRO A 224 11.02 -23.43 2.16
C PRO A 224 11.10 -23.12 3.65
N ALA A 225 12.17 -22.48 4.11
CA ALA A 225 12.25 -21.92 5.47
C ALA A 225 11.31 -20.70 5.64
N SER A 226 11.01 -20.03 4.52
CA SER A 226 10.07 -18.93 4.38
C SER A 226 8.73 -19.18 5.08
N VAL A 227 8.21 -18.19 5.80
CA VAL A 227 6.97 -18.33 6.60
C VAL A 227 5.70 -18.31 5.75
N HIS A 228 5.80 -17.67 4.59
CA HIS A 228 4.75 -17.44 3.59
C HIS A 228 5.04 -18.14 2.25
N HIS A 229 5.86 -19.19 2.26
CA HIS A 229 5.96 -20.15 1.14
C HIS A 229 5.91 -21.60 1.64
N THR A 230 5.28 -22.48 0.85
CA THR A 230 5.14 -23.90 1.20
C THR A 230 5.03 -24.80 -0.03
N LEU A 231 5.34 -26.09 0.14
CA LEU A 231 4.99 -27.19 -0.77
C LEU A 231 3.77 -27.99 -0.29
N LEU A 232 3.36 -27.78 0.98
CA LEU A 232 2.28 -28.50 1.63
C LEU A 232 0.92 -28.15 1.00
N THR A 233 0.00 -29.10 0.98
CA THR A 233 -1.42 -28.83 0.72
C THR A 233 -2.05 -28.07 1.88
N GLU A 234 -3.18 -27.41 1.64
CA GLU A 234 -3.93 -26.77 2.72
C GLU A 234 -4.32 -27.75 3.83
N GLN A 235 -4.68 -28.99 3.46
CA GLN A 235 -4.96 -30.05 4.43
C GLN A 235 -3.71 -30.42 5.23
N GLN A 236 -2.56 -30.61 4.58
CA GLN A 236 -1.30 -30.89 5.27
C GLN A 236 -0.87 -29.75 6.21
N MET A 237 -1.09 -28.49 5.82
CA MET A 237 -0.83 -27.34 6.71
C MET A 237 -1.69 -27.41 7.97
N LYS A 238 -2.99 -27.73 7.83
CA LYS A 238 -3.90 -27.91 8.96
C LYS A 238 -3.51 -29.10 9.84
N ASP A 239 -3.31 -30.26 9.25
CA ASP A 239 -2.98 -31.50 9.97
C ASP A 239 -1.66 -31.40 10.72
N GLN A 240 -0.64 -30.78 10.11
CA GLN A 240 0.67 -30.59 10.72
C GLN A 240 0.79 -29.30 11.55
N GLN A 241 -0.24 -28.45 11.53
CA GLN A 241 -0.23 -27.11 12.14
C GLN A 241 1.00 -26.26 11.75
N LYS A 242 1.35 -26.26 10.46
CA LYS A 242 2.52 -25.54 9.91
C LYS A 242 2.12 -24.34 9.05
N LYS A 243 3.08 -23.43 8.86
CA LYS A 243 2.95 -22.26 7.98
C LYS A 243 1.79 -21.36 8.42
N TRP A 244 0.90 -20.98 7.52
CA TRP A 244 -0.21 -20.07 7.77
C TRP A 244 -1.55 -20.79 7.97
N TRP A 245 -1.55 -22.03 8.46
CA TRP A 245 -2.78 -22.81 8.65
C TRP A 245 -3.86 -22.07 9.46
N ARG A 246 -3.48 -21.21 10.41
CA ARG A 246 -4.38 -20.37 11.23
C ARG A 246 -5.10 -19.26 10.46
N TRP A 247 -4.61 -18.94 9.27
CA TRP A 247 -5.13 -17.89 8.41
C TRP A 247 -5.94 -18.44 7.23
N LEU A 248 -5.90 -19.75 6.95
CA LEU A 248 -6.63 -20.34 5.83
C LEU A 248 -8.14 -20.02 5.89
N GLY A 249 -8.66 -19.46 4.80
CA GLY A 249 -10.06 -19.03 4.66
C GLY A 249 -10.34 -17.58 5.07
N GLU A 250 -9.38 -16.87 5.66
CA GLU A 250 -9.54 -15.46 6.02
C GLU A 250 -9.64 -14.58 4.77
N PRO A 251 -10.58 -13.62 4.68
CA PRO A 251 -10.55 -12.59 3.64
C PRO A 251 -9.21 -11.84 3.66
N SER A 252 -8.51 -11.75 2.53
CA SER A 252 -7.25 -11.02 2.44
C SER A 252 -7.50 -9.54 2.20
N GLU A 253 -6.81 -8.67 2.94
CA GLU A 253 -6.85 -7.21 2.70
C GLU A 253 -6.29 -6.83 1.33
N SER A 254 -5.42 -7.68 0.80
CA SER A 254 -4.86 -7.58 -0.55
C SER A 254 -5.73 -8.26 -1.61
N GLY A 255 -6.89 -8.81 -1.24
CA GLY A 255 -7.87 -9.36 -2.17
C GLY A 255 -8.01 -10.88 -2.11
N GLY A 256 -9.25 -11.35 -2.29
CA GLY A 256 -9.60 -12.77 -2.20
C GLY A 256 -9.55 -13.30 -0.77
N VAL A 257 -9.17 -14.57 -0.62
CA VAL A 257 -9.01 -15.25 0.68
C VAL A 257 -7.62 -15.83 0.82
N ILE A 258 -7.13 -15.94 2.04
CA ILE A 258 -5.91 -16.66 2.36
C ILE A 258 -6.11 -18.15 2.09
N GLY A 259 -5.24 -18.72 1.26
CA GLY A 259 -5.31 -20.08 0.77
C GLY A 259 -3.93 -20.53 0.32
N ARG A 260 -3.85 -21.17 -0.83
CA ARG A 260 -2.59 -21.62 -1.42
C ARG A 260 -2.51 -21.30 -2.92
N TYR A 261 -1.77 -20.26 -3.27
CA TYR A 261 -1.63 -19.74 -4.64
C TYR A 261 -0.27 -20.10 -5.22
N GLU A 262 -0.25 -20.77 -6.38
CA GLU A 262 1.01 -21.24 -6.97
C GLU A 262 1.88 -20.07 -7.43
N ALA A 263 3.20 -20.29 -7.37
CA ALA A 263 4.30 -19.39 -7.67
C ALA A 263 4.72 -18.46 -6.51
N GLY A 264 6.03 -18.19 -6.48
CA GLY A 264 6.75 -17.45 -5.43
C GLY A 264 8.23 -17.86 -5.43
N LEU A 265 9.08 -17.22 -4.62
CA LEU A 265 10.54 -17.48 -4.60
C LEU A 265 11.16 -17.49 -6.01
N TYR A 266 10.75 -16.55 -6.86
CA TYR A 266 11.19 -16.42 -8.25
C TYR A 266 10.88 -17.64 -9.15
N SER A 267 10.01 -18.55 -8.69
CA SER A 267 9.64 -19.79 -9.37
C SER A 267 8.20 -19.72 -9.85
N GLY A 268 7.95 -20.10 -11.10
CA GLY A 268 6.63 -20.03 -11.74
C GLY A 268 5.67 -21.15 -11.36
N LYS A 269 6.18 -22.23 -10.76
CA LYS A 269 5.42 -23.43 -10.38
C LYS A 269 6.14 -24.24 -9.30
N GLY A 270 5.40 -25.10 -8.61
CA GLY A 270 5.94 -26.05 -7.63
C GLY A 270 6.26 -25.46 -6.26
N VAL A 271 5.82 -24.23 -5.97
CA VAL A 271 5.84 -23.59 -4.65
C VAL A 271 4.62 -22.68 -4.55
N TRP A 272 4.10 -22.48 -3.33
CA TRP A 272 2.87 -21.71 -3.13
C TRP A 272 3.03 -20.65 -2.05
N ARG A 273 2.33 -19.52 -2.24
CA ARG A 273 2.20 -18.38 -1.32
C ARG A 273 0.77 -18.31 -0.74
N PRO A 274 0.51 -17.52 0.33
CA PRO A 274 -0.76 -17.55 1.03
C PRO A 274 -1.89 -16.77 0.33
N SER A 275 -1.58 -15.80 -0.53
CA SER A 275 -2.55 -14.83 -1.05
C SER A 275 -2.47 -14.67 -2.57
N ALA A 276 -3.56 -14.18 -3.19
CA ALA A 276 -3.54 -13.83 -4.60
C ALA A 276 -2.59 -12.65 -4.87
N HIS A 277 -2.65 -11.64 -4.00
CA HIS A 277 -1.84 -10.43 -4.00
C HIS A 277 -1.25 -10.17 -2.61
N SER A 278 -0.09 -9.52 -2.58
CA SER A 278 0.63 -9.15 -1.37
C SER A 278 1.64 -8.07 -1.74
N MET A 279 2.00 -7.21 -0.79
CA MET A 279 3.13 -6.26 -0.92
C MET A 279 4.43 -6.98 -1.33
N MET A 280 4.60 -8.24 -0.92
CA MET A 280 5.78 -9.06 -1.28
C MET A 280 5.70 -9.64 -2.71
N LYS A 281 4.58 -9.45 -3.41
CA LYS A 281 4.38 -9.85 -4.81
C LYS A 281 4.29 -8.66 -5.76
N THR A 282 3.47 -7.66 -5.41
CA THR A 282 3.19 -6.51 -6.26
C THR A 282 2.98 -5.28 -5.39
N LEU A 283 3.80 -4.25 -5.65
CA LEU A 283 3.65 -2.97 -4.98
C LEU A 283 2.27 -2.37 -5.26
N GLY A 284 1.69 -1.79 -4.22
CA GLY A 284 0.37 -1.17 -4.25
C GLY A 284 -0.64 -1.89 -3.37
N TYR A 285 -0.53 -3.22 -3.24
CA TYR A 285 -1.34 -4.00 -2.30
C TYR A 285 -0.72 -4.03 -0.90
N TYR A 286 -1.54 -4.36 0.10
CA TYR A 286 -1.12 -4.52 1.50
C TYR A 286 -0.27 -5.79 1.70
N PHE A 287 0.39 -5.91 2.86
CA PHE A 287 0.87 -7.22 3.30
C PHE A 287 -0.32 -8.16 3.48
N ASP A 288 -0.19 -9.40 3.00
CA ASP A 288 -1.14 -10.42 3.42
C ASP A 288 -0.99 -10.75 4.91
N GLN A 289 -1.99 -11.43 5.47
CA GLN A 289 -2.07 -11.66 6.90
C GLN A 289 -0.86 -12.40 7.49
N PRO A 290 -0.33 -13.49 6.89
CA PRO A 290 0.90 -14.13 7.38
C PRO A 290 2.12 -13.19 7.37
N SER A 291 2.25 -12.37 6.32
CA SER A 291 3.31 -11.37 6.24
C SER A 291 3.13 -10.28 7.29
N ARG A 292 1.90 -9.79 7.51
CA ARG A 292 1.57 -8.80 8.54
C ARG A 292 1.86 -9.32 9.94
N GLU A 293 1.48 -10.55 10.25
CA GLU A 293 1.78 -11.20 11.54
C GLU A 293 3.29 -11.23 11.81
N ARG A 294 4.08 -11.62 10.80
CA ARG A 294 5.55 -11.60 10.88
C ARG A 294 6.09 -10.19 11.07
N MET A 295 5.56 -9.20 10.35
CA MET A 295 5.97 -7.81 10.51
C MET A 295 5.64 -7.28 11.90
N THR A 296 4.48 -7.63 12.47
CA THR A 296 4.09 -7.27 13.83
C THR A 296 5.06 -7.85 14.86
N GLU A 297 5.43 -9.13 14.72
CA GLU A 297 6.46 -9.76 15.57
C GLU A 297 7.78 -8.97 15.50
N LYS A 298 8.29 -8.71 14.29
CA LYS A 298 9.62 -8.11 14.10
C LYS A 298 9.66 -6.65 14.52
N LEU A 299 8.60 -5.88 14.28
CA LEU A 299 8.49 -4.50 14.72
C LEU A 299 8.45 -4.43 16.26
N SER A 300 7.59 -5.23 16.89
CA SER A 300 7.48 -5.27 18.35
C SER A 300 8.77 -5.75 19.03
N ALA A 301 9.53 -6.66 18.40
CA ALA A 301 10.81 -7.13 18.91
C ALA A 301 11.93 -6.07 18.91
N LYS A 302 11.76 -4.95 18.19
CA LYS A 302 12.71 -3.82 18.19
C LYS A 302 12.58 -2.90 19.39
N THR A 303 11.62 -3.15 20.29
CA THR A 303 11.40 -2.38 21.51
C THR A 303 11.03 -3.32 22.66
N THR A 304 11.05 -2.83 23.91
CA THR A 304 10.55 -3.59 25.05
C THR A 304 9.07 -3.29 25.28
N LEU A 305 8.23 -4.32 25.44
CA LEU A 305 6.80 -4.10 25.67
C LEU A 305 6.53 -3.38 27.00
N ILE A 306 7.29 -3.72 28.05
CA ILE A 306 7.34 -2.98 29.32
C ILE A 306 8.53 -2.03 29.24
N GLN A 307 8.24 -0.74 29.29
CA GLN A 307 9.19 0.36 29.14
C GLN A 307 9.82 0.81 30.45
N ASP A 308 9.04 0.69 31.53
CA ASP A 308 9.46 0.99 32.88
C ASP A 308 8.52 0.35 33.91
N GLY A 309 8.84 0.52 35.20
CA GLY A 309 8.03 0.06 36.32
C GLY A 309 8.77 0.26 37.64
N THR A 310 8.09 0.03 38.76
CA THR A 310 8.72 0.05 40.08
C THR A 310 10.00 -0.81 40.09
N PRO A 311 11.13 -0.36 40.65
CA PRO A 311 12.33 -1.17 40.75
C PRO A 311 12.07 -2.51 41.47
N ASP A 312 12.64 -3.59 40.93
CA ASP A 312 12.43 -4.99 41.33
C ASP A 312 13.70 -5.69 41.84
N ALA A 313 14.85 -5.00 41.84
CA ALA A 313 16.12 -5.55 42.32
C ALA A 313 16.17 -5.77 43.85
N LYS A 314 15.25 -5.16 44.62
CA LYS A 314 15.12 -5.31 46.07
C LYS A 314 13.65 -5.49 46.44
N PRO A 315 13.34 -6.17 47.56
CA PRO A 315 11.96 -6.26 48.04
C PRO A 315 11.36 -4.86 48.27
N VAL A 316 10.07 -4.73 48.00
CA VAL A 316 9.30 -3.48 48.18
C VAL A 316 8.33 -3.61 49.35
N GLY A 317 8.07 -2.50 50.05
CA GLY A 317 7.06 -2.47 51.11
C GLY A 317 5.65 -2.68 50.58
N ALA A 318 4.77 -3.25 51.41
CA ALA A 318 3.35 -3.44 51.10
C ALA A 318 2.50 -2.16 51.29
N ASP A 319 3.13 -1.04 51.63
CA ASP A 319 2.53 0.26 51.95
C ASP A 319 2.66 1.28 50.81
N ARG A 320 2.74 0.80 49.56
CA ARG A 320 3.00 1.60 48.36
C ARG A 320 2.19 1.16 47.14
N VAL A 321 2.21 2.01 46.13
CA VAL A 321 1.79 1.67 44.77
C VAL A 321 2.93 1.04 43.97
N VAL A 322 2.67 -0.12 43.38
CA VAL A 322 3.53 -0.77 42.40
C VAL A 322 2.95 -0.57 41.00
N TRP A 323 3.77 -0.28 40.00
CA TRP A 323 3.32 0.06 38.66
C TRP A 323 4.21 -0.52 37.55
N VAL A 324 3.61 -0.66 36.37
CA VAL A 324 4.30 -0.90 35.09
C VAL A 324 3.94 0.22 34.12
N GLU A 325 4.86 0.52 33.21
CA GLU A 325 4.62 1.40 32.07
C GLU A 325 4.82 0.58 30.80
N PRO A 326 3.73 0.14 30.16
CA PRO A 326 3.81 -0.58 28.90
C PRO A 326 3.93 0.39 27.71
N GLN A 327 4.15 -0.15 26.52
CA GLN A 327 4.02 0.60 25.27
C GLN A 327 2.57 1.00 24.97
N HIS A 328 2.36 1.87 23.99
CA HIS A 328 1.05 2.45 23.65
C HIS A 328 0.77 2.43 22.15
N PRO A 329 0.36 1.28 21.56
CA PRO A 329 -0.08 1.25 20.16
C PRO A 329 -1.19 2.27 19.89
N VAL A 330 -1.25 2.78 18.67
CA VAL A 330 -2.21 3.82 18.27
C VAL A 330 -3.62 3.24 18.12
N SER A 331 -3.75 1.97 17.75
CA SER A 331 -5.05 1.36 17.44
C SER A 331 -5.72 0.65 18.61
N HIS A 332 -4.99 0.33 19.68
CA HIS A 332 -5.51 -0.46 20.79
C HIS A 332 -4.66 -0.31 22.06
N ARG A 333 -5.26 -0.64 23.20
CA ARG A 333 -4.57 -0.70 24.49
C ARG A 333 -3.94 -2.08 24.71
N LEU A 334 -2.82 -2.10 25.44
CA LEU A 334 -2.23 -3.36 25.90
C LEU A 334 -2.96 -3.87 27.15
N ASP A 335 -3.13 -5.18 27.24
CA ASP A 335 -3.76 -5.84 28.38
C ASP A 335 -2.78 -5.94 29.53
N VAL A 336 -3.19 -5.52 30.73
CA VAL A 336 -2.39 -5.63 31.95
C VAL A 336 -3.14 -6.44 33.00
N THR A 337 -2.51 -7.50 33.48
CA THR A 337 -3.05 -8.36 34.54
C THR A 337 -2.06 -8.47 35.69
N TRP A 338 -2.56 -8.63 36.91
CA TRP A 338 -1.75 -8.72 38.12
C TRP A 338 -2.07 -10.00 38.88
N LYS A 339 -1.05 -10.57 39.52
CA LYS A 339 -1.18 -11.71 40.43
C LYS A 339 -0.39 -11.46 41.71
N LEU A 340 -0.91 -11.96 42.84
CA LEU A 340 -0.21 -12.04 44.13
C LEU A 340 -0.14 -13.52 44.55
N ASP A 341 1.05 -14.07 44.71
CA ASP A 341 1.29 -15.51 44.96
C ASP A 341 0.46 -16.40 44.03
N GLU A 342 0.59 -16.14 42.72
CA GLU A 342 -0.16 -16.78 41.62
C GLU A 342 -1.67 -16.53 41.57
N LYS A 343 -2.27 -15.89 42.59
CA LYS A 343 -3.70 -15.56 42.62
C LYS A 343 -3.96 -14.27 41.84
N PRO A 344 -4.86 -14.26 40.84
CA PRO A 344 -5.22 -13.04 40.11
C PRO A 344 -5.77 -11.94 41.01
N LEU A 345 -5.36 -10.70 40.75
CA LEU A 345 -5.93 -9.50 41.35
C LEU A 345 -6.93 -8.84 40.39
N SER A 346 -8.10 -8.48 40.90
CA SER A 346 -9.09 -7.71 40.14
C SER A 346 -8.66 -6.26 40.01
N THR A 347 -7.97 -5.96 38.91
CA THR A 347 -7.37 -4.64 38.63
C THR A 347 -7.96 -3.98 37.40
N ASN A 348 -8.84 -4.67 36.68
CA ASN A 348 -9.56 -4.19 35.48
C ASN A 348 -8.63 -3.53 34.44
N GLY A 349 -7.44 -4.11 34.21
CA GLY A 349 -6.47 -3.56 33.26
C GLY A 349 -5.65 -2.38 33.78
N SER A 350 -5.73 -2.06 35.08
CA SER A 350 -4.89 -1.03 35.69
C SER A 350 -3.40 -1.37 35.55
N ARG A 351 -2.61 -0.37 35.20
CA ARG A 351 -1.15 -0.44 35.14
C ARG A 351 -0.47 -0.25 36.50
N ALA A 352 -1.25 -0.15 37.57
CA ALA A 352 -0.74 -0.01 38.93
C ALA A 352 -1.64 -0.73 39.95
N VAL A 353 -1.02 -1.18 41.03
CA VAL A 353 -1.68 -1.79 42.19
C VAL A 353 -1.26 -1.04 43.44
N ASP A 354 -2.23 -0.54 44.18
CA ASP A 354 -2.01 -0.06 45.54
C ASP A 354 -1.96 -1.26 46.50
N LEU A 355 -0.78 -1.58 47.00
CA LEU A 355 -0.59 -2.70 47.92
C LEU A 355 -1.20 -2.42 49.30
N ALA A 356 -1.29 -1.16 49.72
CA ALA A 356 -1.87 -0.80 51.01
C ALA A 356 -3.37 -1.15 51.05
N ALA A 357 -4.05 -1.03 49.91
CA ALA A 357 -5.46 -1.41 49.75
C ALA A 357 -5.70 -2.92 49.88
N LEU A 358 -4.68 -3.76 49.66
CA LEU A 358 -4.79 -5.22 49.75
C LEU A 358 -4.79 -5.75 51.19
N LYS A 359 -4.38 -4.95 52.18
CA LYS A 359 -4.35 -5.30 53.61
C LYS A 359 -3.68 -6.66 53.88
N LEU A 360 -2.48 -6.84 53.33
CA LEU A 360 -1.74 -8.11 53.44
C LEU A 360 -1.37 -8.42 54.89
N ALA A 361 -1.42 -9.71 55.25
CA ALA A 361 -0.92 -10.18 56.54
C ALA A 361 0.62 -10.08 56.59
N PRO A 362 1.25 -10.05 57.78
CA PRO A 362 2.70 -10.04 57.87
C PRO A 362 3.34 -11.21 57.12
N GLY A 363 4.24 -10.92 56.18
CA GLY A 363 4.89 -11.93 55.35
C GLY A 363 5.58 -11.38 54.11
N LYS A 364 6.06 -12.30 53.28
CA LYS A 364 6.61 -12.02 51.97
C LYS A 364 5.68 -12.59 50.91
N TYR A 365 5.46 -11.83 49.85
CA TYR A 365 4.57 -12.17 48.74
C TYR A 365 5.29 -11.94 47.41
N THR A 366 4.84 -12.64 46.37
CA THR A 366 5.29 -12.45 45.00
C THR A 366 4.21 -11.74 44.21
N LEU A 367 4.47 -10.49 43.83
CA LEU A 367 3.57 -9.72 42.95
C LEU A 367 4.10 -9.84 41.52
N THR A 368 3.24 -10.20 40.57
CA THR A 368 3.59 -10.28 39.15
C THR A 368 2.61 -9.49 38.31
N ALA A 369 3.10 -8.55 37.49
CA ALA A 369 2.37 -7.92 36.41
C ALA A 369 2.65 -8.67 35.11
N THR A 370 1.64 -8.91 34.29
CA THR A 370 1.78 -9.44 32.92
C THR A 370 1.12 -8.49 31.95
N VAL A 371 1.90 -8.01 30.98
CA VAL A 371 1.47 -7.14 29.89
C VAL A 371 1.43 -7.97 28.61
N THR A 372 0.31 -7.95 27.92
CA THR A 372 0.10 -8.64 26.64
C THR A 372 -0.41 -7.64 25.62
N ASP A 373 0.19 -7.65 24.44
CA ASP A 373 -0.44 -7.03 23.27
C ASP A 373 -1.56 -7.96 22.78
N PRO A 374 -2.83 -7.50 22.70
CA PRO A 374 -3.96 -8.32 22.28
C PRO A 374 -4.24 -8.27 20.77
N THR A 375 -3.41 -7.60 19.96
CA THR A 375 -3.67 -7.36 18.52
C THR A 375 -4.18 -8.59 17.78
N GLU A 376 -5.22 -8.45 16.97
CA GLU A 376 -5.71 -9.54 16.13
C GLU A 376 -4.77 -9.92 14.97
N PHE A 377 -3.73 -9.11 14.73
CA PHE A 377 -2.70 -9.39 13.73
C PHE A 377 -1.85 -10.63 14.06
N VAL A 378 -1.97 -11.17 15.27
CA VAL A 378 -1.20 -12.33 15.74
C VAL A 378 -2.14 -13.47 16.15
N ARG A 379 -2.07 -14.60 15.43
CA ARG A 379 -2.76 -15.86 15.74
C ARG A 379 -1.80 -16.94 16.23
N ASP A 380 -0.50 -16.85 15.93
CA ASP A 380 0.50 -17.81 16.40
C ASP A 380 0.78 -17.61 17.91
N PRO A 381 0.55 -18.63 18.76
CA PRO A 381 0.80 -18.54 20.19
C PRO A 381 2.27 -18.27 20.55
N ALA A 382 3.23 -18.70 19.73
CA ALA A 382 4.65 -18.43 19.98
C ALA A 382 4.97 -16.95 19.73
N ILE A 383 4.37 -16.35 18.71
CA ILE A 383 4.47 -14.90 18.47
C ILE A 383 3.73 -14.15 19.57
N ARG A 384 2.53 -14.59 19.97
CA ARG A 384 1.80 -14.00 21.10
C ARG A 384 2.63 -14.00 22.38
N ALA A 385 3.33 -15.11 22.68
CA ALA A 385 4.22 -15.19 23.83
C ALA A 385 5.40 -14.20 23.75
N ALA A 386 5.92 -13.91 22.56
CA ALA A 386 6.93 -12.86 22.37
C ALA A 386 6.36 -11.45 22.64
N LEU A 387 5.07 -11.27 22.36
CA LEU A 387 4.25 -10.07 22.62
C LEU A 387 3.59 -10.09 24.02
N THR A 388 4.06 -10.95 24.92
CA THR A 388 3.69 -10.96 26.34
C THR A 388 4.96 -10.83 27.18
N LYS A 389 4.94 -9.92 28.16
CA LYS A 389 6.05 -9.72 29.11
C LYS A 389 5.52 -9.61 30.52
N SER A 390 6.26 -10.18 31.47
CA SER A 390 5.93 -10.08 32.88
C SER A 390 7.06 -9.39 33.65
N ARG A 391 6.69 -8.75 34.74
CA ARG A 391 7.61 -8.19 35.73
C ARG A 391 7.16 -8.62 37.11
N THR A 392 8.11 -8.98 37.97
CA THR A 392 7.84 -9.60 39.27
C THR A 392 8.59 -8.87 40.38
N TRP A 393 7.92 -8.66 41.50
CA TRP A 393 8.46 -8.03 42.70
C TRP A 393 8.29 -8.96 43.89
N THR A 394 9.28 -8.97 44.77
CA THR A 394 9.10 -9.45 46.14
C THR A 394 8.49 -8.32 46.97
N VAL A 395 7.30 -8.55 47.51
CA VAL A 395 6.65 -7.64 48.48
C VAL A 395 6.97 -8.16 49.87
N ASP A 396 7.46 -7.30 50.75
CA ASP A 396 7.78 -7.63 52.15
C ASP A 396 7.07 -6.63 53.07
N THR A 397 6.12 -7.12 53.87
CA THR A 397 5.32 -6.26 54.75
C THR A 397 6.13 -5.67 55.91
N SER A 398 7.34 -6.17 56.18
CA SER A 398 8.23 -5.60 57.19
C SER A 398 8.98 -4.35 56.71
N ILE A 399 8.96 -4.09 55.39
CA ILE A 399 9.58 -2.92 54.80
C ILE A 399 8.59 -1.76 54.79
N THR A 400 9.00 -0.64 55.39
CA THR A 400 8.30 0.64 55.27
C THR A 400 8.83 1.40 54.06
N THR A 401 7.93 1.86 53.19
CA THR A 401 8.32 2.61 51.99
C THR A 401 8.62 4.07 52.36
N PRO A 402 9.83 4.58 52.08
CA PRO A 402 10.12 6.00 52.24
C PRO A 402 9.18 6.85 51.37
N ARG A 403 8.55 7.86 51.98
CA ARG A 403 7.61 8.75 51.28
C ARG A 403 8.29 10.08 51.02
N GLU A 404 8.57 10.34 49.76
CA GLU A 404 9.01 11.65 49.28
C GLU A 404 7.86 12.36 48.55
N PRO A 405 7.63 13.66 48.79
CA PRO A 405 6.68 14.43 48.01
C PRO A 405 7.11 14.47 46.54
N VAL A 406 6.29 13.91 45.67
CA VAL A 406 6.46 14.01 44.21
C VAL A 406 5.30 14.80 43.67
N ALA A 407 5.57 15.98 43.09
CA ALA A 407 4.55 16.80 42.45
C ALA A 407 3.95 16.06 41.25
N ALA A 408 2.65 16.24 41.02
CA ALA A 408 1.96 15.67 39.87
C ALA A 408 2.39 16.41 38.59
N ASP A 409 3.04 15.72 37.65
CA ASP A 409 3.42 16.26 36.34
C ASP A 409 3.38 15.18 35.25
N PHE A 410 3.46 15.59 33.98
CA PHE A 410 3.61 14.71 32.82
C PHE A 410 5.06 14.31 32.62
N LEU A 411 5.31 13.02 32.38
CA LEU A 411 6.60 12.48 31.98
C LEU A 411 6.72 12.31 30.46
N ALA A 412 5.65 11.87 29.81
CA ALA A 412 5.57 11.67 28.37
C ALA A 412 4.11 11.66 27.92
N SER A 413 3.87 11.71 26.61
CA SER A 413 2.54 11.56 26.05
C SER A 413 2.60 11.19 24.57
N THR A 414 1.44 10.90 24.00
CA THR A 414 1.26 11.02 22.54
C THR A 414 1.77 12.39 22.08
N PRO A 415 2.55 12.48 20.98
CA PRO A 415 3.04 13.76 20.47
C PRO A 415 1.90 14.75 20.19
N THR A 416 2.14 16.03 20.48
CA THR A 416 1.18 17.13 20.27
C THR A 416 1.50 17.96 19.02
N ASP A 417 2.54 17.57 18.27
CA ASP A 417 3.05 18.26 17.09
C ASP A 417 2.21 18.01 15.82
N ARG A 418 1.31 17.03 15.88
CA ARG A 418 0.43 16.60 14.80
C ARG A 418 -0.96 16.24 15.34
N PRO A 419 -2.02 16.33 14.51
CA PRO A 419 -3.32 15.80 14.87
C PRO A 419 -3.27 14.30 15.15
N VAL A 420 -4.08 13.85 16.11
CA VAL A 420 -4.41 12.43 16.31
C VAL A 420 -5.70 12.10 15.56
N GLY A 421 -5.83 10.86 15.07
CA GLY A 421 -7.03 10.40 14.39
C GLY A 421 -8.21 10.24 15.35
N GLY A 422 -9.44 10.29 14.81
CA GLY A 422 -10.67 10.15 15.58
C GLY A 422 -10.88 8.77 16.21
N THR A 423 -10.04 7.79 15.84
CA THR A 423 -10.05 6.41 16.36
C THR A 423 -8.78 6.05 17.12
N ASP A 424 -7.88 7.00 17.36
CA ASP A 424 -6.61 6.74 18.02
C ASP A 424 -6.77 6.52 19.53
N VAL A 425 -5.86 5.74 20.10
CA VAL A 425 -5.62 5.67 21.54
C VAL A 425 -4.57 6.73 21.90
N VAL A 426 -4.99 7.75 22.64
CA VAL A 426 -4.13 8.82 23.14
C VAL A 426 -3.70 8.50 24.55
N TYR A 427 -2.42 8.68 24.88
CA TYR A 427 -1.88 8.37 26.20
C TYR A 427 -1.14 9.53 26.85
N VAL A 428 -1.10 9.51 28.18
CA VAL A 428 -0.20 10.31 29.00
C VAL A 428 0.52 9.44 30.03
N GLN A 429 1.78 9.77 30.29
CA GLN A 429 2.55 9.23 31.40
C GLN A 429 2.73 10.33 32.45
N THR A 430 2.64 9.95 33.71
CA THR A 430 2.65 10.87 34.84
C THR A 430 3.75 10.49 35.82
N THR A 431 4.15 11.43 36.67
CA THR A 431 4.99 11.16 37.83
C THR A 431 4.44 10.00 38.66
N ARG A 432 5.31 9.26 39.36
CA ARG A 432 4.97 8.00 40.03
C ARG A 432 5.21 8.06 41.55
N PRO A 433 4.42 8.85 42.33
CA PRO A 433 4.54 8.87 43.77
C PRO A 433 4.30 7.49 44.36
N VAL A 434 4.99 7.16 45.44
CA VAL A 434 4.86 5.86 46.10
C VAL A 434 3.51 5.66 46.78
N ALA A 435 2.82 6.74 47.16
CA ALA A 435 1.59 6.68 47.94
C ALA A 435 0.33 6.54 47.08
N GLN A 436 0.28 7.19 45.91
CA GLN A 436 -0.87 7.19 45.01
C GLN A 436 -0.44 7.59 43.59
N GLN A 437 -1.16 7.11 42.58
CA GLN A 437 -0.99 7.61 41.21
C GLN A 437 -1.63 9.00 41.08
N PRO A 438 -1.02 9.93 40.33
CA PRO A 438 -1.67 11.20 40.01
C PRO A 438 -2.92 10.96 39.17
N GLU A 439 -4.01 11.63 39.53
CA GLU A 439 -5.23 11.62 38.74
C GLU A 439 -5.03 12.39 37.43
N VAL A 440 -5.58 11.85 36.34
CA VAL A 440 -5.63 12.49 35.03
C VAL A 440 -7.08 12.77 34.69
N THR A 441 -7.42 14.03 34.45
CA THR A 441 -8.75 14.40 33.93
C THR A 441 -8.66 14.70 32.45
N TRP A 442 -9.49 14.03 31.65
CA TRP A 442 -9.58 14.25 30.22
C TRP A 442 -10.82 15.06 29.85
N LYS A 443 -10.68 15.96 28.87
CA LYS A 443 -11.79 16.69 28.28
C LYS A 443 -11.69 16.73 26.76
N LEU A 444 -12.80 16.45 26.08
CA LEU A 444 -12.98 16.67 24.64
C LEU A 444 -13.89 17.89 24.47
N ASP A 445 -13.37 18.92 23.79
CA ASP A 445 -14.04 20.23 23.63
C ASP A 445 -14.52 20.83 24.97
N GLY A 446 -13.68 20.70 26.00
CA GLY A 446 -13.97 21.18 27.35
C GLY A 446 -14.94 20.31 28.16
N LYS A 447 -15.54 19.26 27.57
CA LYS A 447 -16.43 18.33 28.27
C LYS A 447 -15.65 17.13 28.80
N PRO A 448 -15.82 16.74 30.09
CA PRO A 448 -15.19 15.55 30.64
C PRO A 448 -15.56 14.28 29.85
N VAL A 449 -14.60 13.37 29.68
CA VAL A 449 -14.80 12.09 28.99
C VAL A 449 -14.29 10.92 29.83
N SER A 450 -14.87 9.73 29.60
CA SER A 450 -14.47 8.49 30.27
C SER A 450 -13.17 7.94 29.66
N THR A 451 -12.35 7.30 30.50
CA THR A 451 -10.98 6.86 30.16
C THR A 451 -10.76 5.39 30.51
N SER A 452 -9.52 4.92 30.35
CA SER A 452 -9.05 3.71 31.03
C SER A 452 -9.26 3.78 32.55
N VAL A 453 -9.24 2.61 33.20
CA VAL A 453 -9.39 2.47 34.67
C VAL A 453 -8.32 3.27 35.44
N ASP A 454 -7.12 3.40 34.89
CA ASP A 454 -6.04 4.19 35.50
C ASP A 454 -5.95 5.64 34.98
N GLY A 455 -6.91 6.08 34.15
CA GLY A 455 -7.00 7.44 33.63
C GLY A 455 -5.94 7.84 32.61
N ARG A 456 -4.98 6.97 32.27
CA ARG A 456 -3.80 7.34 31.47
C ARG A 456 -3.97 7.20 29.96
N ASP A 457 -4.94 6.42 29.50
CA ASP A 457 -5.26 6.35 28.08
C ASP A 457 -6.70 6.75 27.82
N LEU A 458 -6.90 7.29 26.64
CA LEU A 458 -8.19 7.60 26.07
C LEU A 458 -8.31 6.95 24.69
N ASP A 459 -9.25 6.02 24.56
CA ASP A 459 -9.66 5.45 23.27
C ASP A 459 -10.69 6.37 22.63
N LEU A 460 -10.28 7.15 21.62
CA LEU A 460 -11.17 8.07 20.92
C LEU A 460 -12.23 7.34 20.09
N GLY A 461 -11.91 6.14 19.58
CA GLY A 461 -12.85 5.30 18.85
C GLY A 461 -14.04 4.88 19.71
N ALA A 462 -13.80 4.57 20.99
CA ALA A 462 -14.84 4.26 21.96
C ALA A 462 -15.79 5.44 22.25
N LEU A 463 -15.30 6.69 22.10
CA LEU A 463 -16.12 7.89 22.29
C LEU A 463 -17.03 8.20 21.09
N ARG A 464 -16.76 7.61 19.91
CA ARG A 464 -17.46 7.92 18.65
C ARG A 464 -17.48 9.43 18.39
N VAL A 465 -16.29 10.03 18.41
CA VAL A 465 -16.09 11.47 18.20
C VAL A 465 -16.81 11.91 16.92
N ALA A 466 -17.56 13.02 17.00
CA ALA A 466 -18.26 13.56 15.85
C ALA A 466 -17.26 13.94 14.75
N LYS A 467 -17.72 14.03 13.48
CA LYS A 467 -16.83 14.51 12.41
C LYS A 467 -16.49 15.98 12.66
N GLY A 468 -15.20 16.30 12.58
CA GLY A 468 -14.69 17.65 12.76
C GLY A 468 -13.28 17.67 13.33
N GLN A 469 -12.76 18.87 13.56
CA GLN A 469 -11.60 19.07 14.43
C GLN A 469 -12.08 19.32 15.85
N HIS A 470 -11.45 18.63 16.81
CA HIS A 470 -11.76 18.73 18.23
C HIS A 470 -10.52 19.06 19.03
N THR A 471 -10.72 19.67 20.21
CA THR A 471 -9.65 19.92 21.16
C THR A 471 -9.70 18.90 22.27
N LEU A 472 -8.69 18.04 22.34
CA LEU A 472 -8.52 17.10 23.44
C LEU A 472 -7.55 17.68 24.46
N THR A 473 -7.88 17.58 25.75
CA THR A 473 -6.99 17.97 26.84
C THR A 473 -6.89 16.90 27.91
N ALA A 474 -5.71 16.77 28.49
CA ALA A 474 -5.45 15.98 29.69
C ALA A 474 -4.85 16.91 30.75
N THR A 475 -5.35 16.84 31.99
CA THR A 475 -4.87 17.67 33.11
C THR A 475 -4.38 16.78 34.25
N VAL A 476 -3.20 17.09 34.77
CA VAL A 476 -2.56 16.42 35.91
C VAL A 476 -2.01 17.48 36.84
N GLY A 477 -2.51 17.55 38.07
CA GLY A 477 -2.22 18.65 38.98
C GLY A 477 -2.58 20.00 38.33
N GLU A 478 -1.61 20.90 38.22
CA GLU A 478 -1.76 22.22 37.57
C GLU A 478 -1.37 22.23 36.08
N ARG A 479 -1.01 21.08 35.51
CA ARG A 479 -0.46 20.98 34.15
C ARG A 479 -1.52 20.45 33.19
N THR A 480 -1.61 21.07 32.02
CA THR A 480 -2.49 20.63 30.93
C THR A 480 -1.68 20.33 29.67
N ARG A 481 -2.03 19.23 29.00
CA ARG A 481 -1.59 18.91 27.63
C ARG A 481 -2.78 19.00 26.69
N THR A 482 -2.52 19.37 25.44
CA THR A 482 -3.55 19.62 24.44
C THR A 482 -3.18 18.96 23.11
N TRP A 483 -4.14 18.30 22.48
CA TRP A 483 -4.04 17.74 21.14
C TRP A 483 -5.17 18.25 20.27
N THR A 484 -4.90 18.37 18.98
CA THR A 484 -5.94 18.44 17.96
C THR A 484 -6.35 17.01 17.61
N VAL A 485 -7.64 16.70 17.70
CA VAL A 485 -8.20 15.47 17.14
C VAL A 485 -8.78 15.78 15.79
N ASP A 486 -8.31 15.09 14.76
CA ASP A 486 -8.95 15.08 13.45
C ASP A 486 -9.87 13.85 13.34
N ALA A 487 -11.17 14.09 13.45
CA ALA A 487 -12.20 13.08 13.28
C ALA A 487 -12.89 13.16 11.91
N THR A 488 -12.27 13.86 10.95
CA THR A 488 -12.77 13.97 9.57
C THR A 488 -11.88 13.13 8.65
N GLY A 489 -12.44 12.07 8.06
CA GLY A 489 -11.71 11.34 7.04
C GLY A 489 -11.52 12.17 5.76
N PRO A 490 -10.51 11.83 4.94
CA PRO A 490 -10.22 12.54 3.70
C PRO A 490 -11.33 12.36 2.67
N SER A 491 -11.36 13.24 1.68
CA SER A 491 -12.22 13.15 0.50
C SER A 491 -11.40 12.84 -0.75
N VAL A 492 -12.01 12.16 -1.73
CA VAL A 492 -11.36 11.80 -3.00
C VAL A 492 -12.29 12.12 -4.15
N LEU A 493 -11.75 12.79 -5.16
CA LEU A 493 -12.46 13.05 -6.41
C LEU A 493 -11.83 12.24 -7.55
N PRO A 494 -12.61 11.38 -8.24
CA PRO A 494 -12.18 10.74 -9.47
C PRO A 494 -12.36 11.68 -10.67
N GLU A 495 -11.32 11.83 -11.47
CA GLU A 495 -11.37 12.45 -12.79
C GLU A 495 -11.13 11.35 -13.83
N LEU A 496 -12.13 11.10 -14.68
CA LEU A 496 -12.07 10.09 -15.73
C LEU A 496 -11.82 10.74 -17.10
N SER A 497 -11.20 10.01 -18.03
CA SER A 497 -11.27 10.37 -19.44
C SER A 497 -12.73 10.46 -19.90
N LYS A 498 -12.99 11.18 -21.00
CA LYS A 498 -14.35 11.37 -21.51
C LYS A 498 -15.05 10.02 -21.78
N PRO A 499 -16.15 9.69 -21.09
CA PRO A 499 -16.94 8.49 -21.39
C PRO A 499 -17.77 8.69 -22.67
N LEU A 500 -18.16 7.56 -23.27
CA LEU A 500 -19.13 7.54 -24.37
C LEU A 500 -20.55 7.78 -23.86
N LEU A 501 -20.94 7.12 -22.78
CA LEU A 501 -22.21 7.37 -22.09
C LEU A 501 -21.98 7.52 -20.59
N THR A 502 -22.76 8.41 -19.98
CA THR A 502 -22.90 8.52 -18.52
C THR A 502 -24.32 8.18 -18.15
N ILE A 503 -24.50 7.12 -17.36
CA ILE A 503 -25.79 6.58 -16.98
C ILE A 503 -26.01 6.86 -15.49
N ASN A 504 -26.99 7.72 -15.21
CA ASN A 504 -27.38 8.07 -13.85
C ASN A 504 -28.64 7.30 -13.46
N LYS A 505 -28.56 6.51 -12.40
CA LYS A 505 -29.71 5.78 -11.84
C LYS A 505 -29.94 6.22 -10.41
N PRO A 506 -31.17 6.58 -10.02
CA PRO A 506 -31.47 6.96 -8.64
C PRO A 506 -31.02 5.90 -7.64
N GLY A 507 -30.27 6.32 -6.62
CA GLY A 507 -29.79 5.45 -5.54
C GLY A 507 -28.72 4.41 -5.95
N LYS A 508 -28.14 4.51 -7.15
CA LYS A 508 -27.04 3.64 -7.59
C LYS A 508 -25.81 4.47 -7.99
N PRO A 509 -24.60 3.90 -7.93
CA PRO A 509 -23.41 4.52 -8.50
C PRO A 509 -23.61 4.91 -9.97
N VAL A 510 -23.01 6.03 -10.38
CA VAL A 510 -22.98 6.45 -11.78
C VAL A 510 -22.23 5.40 -12.58
N GLU A 511 -22.75 5.05 -13.76
CA GLU A 511 -22.11 4.10 -14.67
C GLU A 511 -21.55 4.84 -15.89
N TYR A 512 -20.28 4.59 -16.20
CA TYR A 512 -19.57 5.17 -17.33
C TYR A 512 -19.28 4.12 -18.39
N VAL A 513 -19.73 4.34 -19.62
CA VAL A 513 -19.44 3.46 -20.75
C VAL A 513 -18.24 4.00 -21.50
N PHE A 514 -17.22 3.17 -21.71
CA PHE A 514 -16.04 3.49 -22.52
C PHE A 514 -15.95 2.57 -23.72
N ASN A 515 -15.44 3.11 -24.83
CA ASN A 515 -15.19 2.36 -26.06
C ASN A 515 -13.68 2.19 -26.25
N GLY A 516 -13.10 1.22 -25.53
CA GLY A 516 -11.65 1.08 -25.37
C GLY A 516 -11.11 1.63 -24.04
N PRO A 517 -9.78 1.66 -23.84
CA PRO A 517 -9.13 2.10 -22.60
C PRO A 517 -9.61 3.44 -22.05
N PHE A 518 -9.54 3.61 -20.72
CA PHE A 518 -9.90 4.86 -20.05
C PHE A 518 -8.86 5.22 -19.00
N THR A 519 -8.75 6.51 -18.68
CA THR A 519 -7.83 6.99 -17.65
C THR A 519 -8.60 7.44 -16.41
N MET A 520 -7.99 7.25 -15.23
CA MET A 520 -8.50 7.72 -13.95
C MET A 520 -7.41 8.47 -13.17
N ARG A 521 -7.73 9.69 -12.73
CA ARG A 521 -6.98 10.39 -11.69
C ARG A 521 -7.78 10.39 -10.40
N LEU A 522 -7.13 10.05 -9.29
CA LEU A 522 -7.68 10.26 -7.96
C LEU A 522 -6.98 11.45 -7.33
N THR A 523 -7.76 12.48 -7.00
CA THR A 523 -7.27 13.65 -6.26
C THR A 523 -7.84 13.57 -4.86
N ALA A 524 -7.00 13.26 -3.89
CA ALA A 524 -7.39 13.19 -2.48
C ALA A 524 -7.05 14.51 -1.78
N THR A 525 -7.96 14.95 -0.91
CA THR A 525 -7.78 16.14 -0.08
C THR A 525 -8.20 15.87 1.34
N ASP A 526 -7.58 16.57 2.28
CA ASP A 526 -7.89 16.48 3.69
C ASP A 526 -7.92 17.88 4.34
N SER A 527 -8.57 17.98 5.49
CA SER A 527 -8.63 19.20 6.29
C SER A 527 -7.31 19.52 7.00
N THR A 528 -6.42 18.54 7.15
CA THR A 528 -5.10 18.69 7.75
C THR A 528 -4.00 18.69 6.69
N LYS A 529 -2.83 19.22 7.06
CA LYS A 529 -1.67 19.24 6.17
C LYS A 529 -0.99 17.88 6.15
N GLY A 530 -0.63 17.42 4.96
CA GLY A 530 0.24 16.27 4.75
C GLY A 530 -0.14 15.52 3.48
N PHE A 531 0.57 14.42 3.22
CA PHE A 531 0.29 13.59 2.07
C PHE A 531 -0.91 12.69 2.35
N VAL A 532 -1.96 12.81 1.54
CA VAL A 532 -3.16 11.96 1.59
C VAL A 532 -2.97 10.82 0.59
N VAL A 533 -3.20 9.59 1.02
CA VAL A 533 -2.95 8.38 0.22
C VAL A 533 -4.25 7.90 -0.41
N PRO A 534 -4.51 8.20 -1.70
CA PRO A 534 -5.63 7.59 -2.41
C PRO A 534 -5.39 6.11 -2.69
N GLU A 535 -6.47 5.34 -2.69
CA GLU A 535 -6.48 3.94 -3.08
C GLU A 535 -7.76 3.58 -3.82
N PHE A 536 -7.71 2.53 -4.63
CA PHE A 536 -8.86 2.00 -5.33
C PHE A 536 -8.86 0.48 -5.32
N ARG A 537 -10.01 -0.13 -5.64
CA ARG A 537 -10.12 -1.56 -5.93
C ARG A 537 -11.11 -1.79 -7.05
N THR A 538 -10.91 -2.87 -7.79
CA THR A 538 -11.80 -3.26 -8.89
C THR A 538 -12.60 -4.49 -8.49
N ASN A 539 -13.91 -4.45 -8.67
CA ASN A 539 -14.81 -5.59 -8.43
C ASN A 539 -14.70 -6.19 -7.01
N GLY A 540 -14.43 -5.38 -5.99
CA GLY A 540 -14.27 -5.83 -4.60
C GLY A 540 -12.99 -6.62 -4.32
N ASP A 541 -11.99 -6.56 -5.21
CA ASP A 541 -10.65 -7.11 -5.00
C ASP A 541 -9.88 -6.36 -3.87
N GLY A 542 -8.58 -6.60 -3.71
CA GLY A 542 -7.74 -5.89 -2.75
C GLY A 542 -7.67 -4.39 -2.99
N TRP A 543 -7.55 -3.63 -1.90
CA TRP A 543 -7.22 -2.21 -1.99
C TRP A 543 -5.81 -2.02 -2.54
N PHE A 544 -5.71 -1.14 -3.53
CA PHE A 544 -4.50 -0.82 -4.26
C PHE A 544 -4.17 0.66 -4.13
N ASN A 545 -2.99 0.98 -3.61
CA ASN A 545 -2.50 2.33 -3.45
C ASN A 545 -2.35 3.01 -4.82
N TYR A 546 -3.00 4.16 -4.99
CA TYR A 546 -2.93 4.94 -6.22
C TYR A 546 -1.68 5.84 -6.20
N PHE A 547 -0.87 5.75 -7.25
CA PHE A 547 0.40 6.48 -7.38
C PHE A 547 0.53 7.25 -8.70
N GLY A 548 -0.57 7.47 -9.42
CA GLY A 548 -0.54 7.96 -10.80
C GLY A 548 -0.08 6.85 -11.76
N TRP A 549 0.69 7.17 -12.80
CA TRP A 549 1.22 6.17 -13.73
C TRP A 549 2.64 5.71 -13.34
N PRO A 550 3.02 4.43 -13.51
CA PRO A 550 4.31 3.90 -13.03
C PRO A 550 5.55 4.64 -13.55
N THR A 551 5.50 5.15 -14.79
CA THR A 551 6.61 5.90 -15.40
C THR A 551 6.50 7.41 -15.22
N ASP A 552 5.34 7.92 -14.77
CA ASP A 552 5.08 9.34 -14.54
C ASP A 552 3.92 9.50 -13.55
N ALA A 553 4.25 9.78 -12.28
CA ALA A 553 3.25 9.95 -11.21
C ALA A 553 2.26 11.09 -11.47
N SER A 554 2.59 12.02 -12.38
CA SER A 554 1.69 13.12 -12.76
C SER A 554 0.61 12.68 -13.74
N LYS A 555 0.75 11.53 -14.41
CA LYS A 555 -0.23 11.02 -15.37
C LYS A 555 -1.33 10.22 -14.67
N PRO A 556 -2.57 10.25 -15.19
CA PRO A 556 -3.64 9.41 -14.67
C PRO A 556 -3.32 7.92 -14.89
N PHE A 557 -3.94 7.07 -14.09
CA PHE A 557 -3.82 5.62 -14.22
C PHE A 557 -4.62 5.15 -15.44
N LEU A 558 -4.00 4.43 -16.36
CA LEU A 558 -4.65 3.92 -17.58
C LEU A 558 -5.20 2.52 -17.33
N PHE A 559 -6.51 2.35 -17.42
CA PHE A 559 -7.17 1.05 -17.43
C PHE A 559 -7.36 0.54 -18.85
N THR A 560 -7.01 -0.72 -19.07
CA THR A 560 -7.10 -1.43 -20.35
C THR A 560 -7.68 -2.83 -20.11
N PRO A 561 -8.25 -3.48 -21.14
CA PRO A 561 -8.80 -4.82 -20.97
C PRO A 561 -7.72 -5.86 -20.65
N ASN A 562 -6.47 -5.66 -21.09
CA ASN A 562 -5.37 -6.64 -20.96
C ASN A 562 -4.21 -6.18 -20.05
N GLY A 563 -4.30 -4.98 -19.49
CA GLY A 563 -3.17 -4.32 -18.84
C GLY A 563 -2.16 -3.78 -19.84
N THR A 564 -1.35 -2.81 -19.40
CA THR A 564 -0.21 -2.25 -20.14
C THR A 564 1.07 -2.86 -19.61
N VAL A 565 1.92 -3.38 -20.50
CA VAL A 565 3.23 -3.92 -20.13
C VAL A 565 4.24 -2.77 -20.05
N ILE A 566 4.85 -2.58 -18.90
CA ILE A 566 5.93 -1.62 -18.64
C ILE A 566 7.03 -2.36 -17.90
N ASP A 567 8.25 -2.36 -18.45
CA ASP A 567 9.39 -3.11 -17.91
C ASP A 567 9.02 -4.56 -17.54
N ASP A 568 8.30 -5.23 -18.44
CA ASP A 568 7.77 -6.60 -18.27
C ASP A 568 6.87 -6.83 -17.06
N LEU A 569 6.28 -5.77 -16.49
CA LEU A 569 5.21 -5.83 -15.50
C LEU A 569 3.92 -5.30 -16.09
N VAL A 570 2.79 -5.79 -15.60
CA VAL A 570 1.48 -5.43 -16.13
C VAL A 570 0.77 -4.50 -15.17
N TYR A 571 0.42 -3.30 -15.64
CA TYR A 571 -0.31 -2.28 -14.90
C TYR A 571 -1.65 -1.98 -15.57
N GLY A 572 -2.64 -1.51 -14.80
CA GLY A 572 -3.86 -1.01 -15.42
C GLY A 572 -4.74 -2.08 -16.06
N LYS A 573 -4.64 -3.35 -15.63
CA LYS A 573 -5.57 -4.39 -16.07
C LYS A 573 -6.93 -4.15 -15.39
N LEU A 574 -7.98 -3.94 -16.18
CA LEU A 574 -9.35 -3.87 -15.66
C LEU A 574 -9.90 -5.27 -15.34
N GLY A 575 -10.64 -5.39 -14.24
CA GLY A 575 -11.23 -6.65 -13.77
C GLY A 575 -10.23 -7.49 -12.98
N LYS A 576 -10.15 -8.79 -13.27
CA LYS A 576 -9.19 -9.69 -12.62
C LYS A 576 -7.76 -9.21 -12.91
N PRO A 577 -6.92 -8.96 -11.89
CA PRO A 577 -5.56 -8.49 -12.10
C PRO A 577 -4.73 -9.45 -12.94
N ARG A 578 -3.89 -8.86 -13.78
CA ARG A 578 -2.82 -9.52 -14.53
C ARG A 578 -1.55 -8.84 -14.02
N LEU A 579 -0.70 -9.56 -13.30
CA LEU A 579 0.46 -8.97 -12.63
C LEU A 579 1.74 -9.19 -13.46
N SER A 580 1.80 -10.31 -14.17
CA SER A 580 2.91 -10.70 -15.04
C SER A 580 2.45 -10.90 -16.49
N PRO A 581 3.33 -10.74 -17.50
CA PRO A 581 2.97 -10.90 -18.92
C PRO A 581 2.48 -12.31 -19.31
N TRP A 582 2.87 -13.33 -18.54
CA TRP A 582 2.49 -14.73 -18.76
C TRP A 582 1.24 -15.15 -17.98
N ASP A 583 0.64 -14.25 -17.18
CA ASP A 583 -0.64 -14.52 -16.54
C ASP A 583 -1.73 -14.61 -17.61
N ASP A 584 -2.38 -15.78 -17.68
CA ASP A 584 -3.52 -16.04 -18.55
C ASP A 584 -4.82 -15.67 -17.83
N VAL A 585 -5.26 -14.43 -18.03
CA VAL A 585 -6.53 -13.93 -17.49
C VAL A 585 -7.40 -13.37 -18.60
N PRO A 586 -8.73 -13.58 -18.54
CA PRO A 586 -9.64 -13.02 -19.53
C PRO A 586 -9.51 -11.49 -19.65
N PRO A 587 -9.70 -10.93 -20.87
CA PRO A 587 -9.81 -9.49 -21.06
C PRO A 587 -10.92 -8.88 -20.20
N GLY A 588 -10.68 -7.70 -19.64
CA GLY A 588 -11.61 -6.98 -18.77
C GLY A 588 -12.67 -6.19 -19.52
N TYR A 589 -13.32 -6.80 -20.52
CA TYR A 589 -14.47 -6.18 -21.19
C TYR A 589 -15.75 -6.42 -20.39
N GLY A 590 -16.74 -5.53 -20.53
CA GLY A 590 -18.01 -5.60 -19.83
C GLY A 590 -18.06 -4.72 -18.58
N LYS A 591 -18.96 -5.06 -17.66
CA LYS A 591 -19.25 -4.24 -16.46
C LYS A 591 -18.25 -4.51 -15.33
N HIS A 592 -17.80 -3.45 -14.69
CA HIS A 592 -16.89 -3.42 -13.57
C HIS A 592 -17.35 -2.37 -12.56
N THR A 593 -17.01 -2.57 -11.28
CA THR A 593 -17.14 -1.55 -10.24
C THR A 593 -15.76 -1.09 -9.83
N ILE A 594 -15.53 0.21 -9.81
CA ILE A 594 -14.36 0.82 -9.18
C ILE A 594 -14.81 1.45 -7.88
N GLU A 595 -14.21 0.99 -6.78
CA GLU A 595 -14.33 1.63 -5.48
C GLU A 595 -13.06 2.41 -5.20
N TYR A 596 -13.18 3.58 -4.56
CA TYR A 596 -12.05 4.42 -4.22
C TYR A 596 -12.26 5.07 -2.85
N ARG A 597 -11.14 5.30 -2.14
CA ARG A 597 -11.09 6.03 -0.87
C ARG A 597 -9.69 6.62 -0.69
N ALA A 598 -9.47 7.27 0.45
CA ALA A 598 -8.14 7.71 0.84
C ALA A 598 -7.90 7.56 2.33
N ILE A 599 -6.63 7.69 2.72
CA ILE A 599 -6.17 7.69 4.09
C ILE A 599 -5.37 8.97 4.33
N ASP A 600 -5.70 9.71 5.39
CA ASP A 600 -5.05 10.98 5.72
C ASP A 600 -3.77 10.78 6.58
N PRO A 601 -3.00 11.85 6.85
CA PRO A 601 -1.78 11.78 7.68
C PRO A 601 -2.00 11.40 9.15
N ALA A 602 -3.20 11.65 9.69
CA ALA A 602 -3.61 11.24 11.03
C ALA A 602 -3.96 9.74 11.08
N GLY A 603 -4.24 9.13 9.93
CA GLY A 603 -4.58 7.73 9.77
C GLY A 603 -6.08 7.46 9.65
N ASN A 604 -6.93 8.49 9.52
CA ASN A 604 -8.35 8.25 9.27
C ASN A 604 -8.55 7.71 7.85
N ILE A 605 -9.43 6.72 7.74
CA ILE A 605 -9.80 6.13 6.45
C ILE A 605 -11.10 6.78 6.01
N GLY A 606 -11.09 7.42 4.83
CA GLY A 606 -12.27 8.01 4.21
C GLY A 606 -13.31 6.96 3.85
N ASN A 607 -14.58 7.37 3.78
CA ASN A 607 -15.63 6.50 3.28
C ASN A 607 -15.32 6.08 1.84
N ALA A 608 -15.52 4.80 1.53
CA ALA A 608 -15.40 4.32 0.16
C ALA A 608 -16.60 4.79 -0.67
N GLU A 609 -16.29 5.38 -1.82
CA GLU A 609 -17.24 5.71 -2.87
C GLU A 609 -17.02 4.78 -4.06
N SER A 610 -17.95 4.77 -5.01
CA SER A 610 -17.85 3.91 -6.19
C SER A 610 -18.51 4.50 -7.43
N PHE A 611 -18.04 4.04 -8.58
CA PHE A 611 -18.70 4.18 -9.87
C PHE A 611 -18.61 2.88 -10.66
N GLY A 612 -19.58 2.68 -11.55
CA GLY A 612 -19.59 1.59 -12.51
C GLY A 612 -18.85 1.95 -13.79
N VAL A 613 -18.21 0.96 -14.41
CA VAL A 613 -17.54 1.08 -15.69
C VAL A 613 -17.97 -0.05 -16.61
N THR A 614 -18.47 0.28 -17.78
CA THR A 614 -18.69 -0.67 -18.87
C THR A 614 -17.62 -0.46 -19.94
N LEU A 615 -16.69 -1.40 -20.07
CA LEU A 615 -15.64 -1.36 -21.08
C LEU A 615 -16.07 -2.14 -22.34
N LEU A 616 -16.38 -1.42 -23.42
CA LEU A 616 -16.63 -2.00 -24.73
C LEU A 616 -15.30 -2.29 -25.45
N ARG A 617 -15.38 -3.15 -26.46
CA ARG A 617 -14.24 -3.46 -27.33
C ARG A 617 -13.86 -2.24 -28.15
N GLU A 618 -12.56 -1.96 -28.19
CA GLU A 618 -12.01 -0.85 -28.95
C GLU A 618 -12.34 -1.01 -30.44
N PRO A 619 -12.72 0.08 -31.14
CA PRO A 619 -12.96 0.01 -32.57
C PRO A 619 -11.66 -0.38 -33.30
N PRO A 620 -11.75 -1.14 -34.40
CA PRO A 620 -10.57 -1.55 -35.14
C PRO A 620 -9.84 -0.33 -35.73
N ALA A 621 -8.52 -0.41 -35.83
CA ALA A 621 -7.69 0.67 -36.37
C ALA A 621 -8.08 1.03 -37.82
N CYS A 622 -8.22 2.33 -38.08
CA CYS A 622 -8.62 2.84 -39.38
C CYS A 622 -7.55 2.53 -40.46
N THR A 623 -7.96 1.95 -41.57
CA THR A 623 -7.12 1.86 -42.79
C THR A 623 -7.32 3.07 -43.69
N SER A 624 -8.48 3.71 -43.61
CA SER A 624 -8.77 4.98 -44.26
C SER A 624 -9.69 5.80 -43.35
N THR A 625 -9.51 7.12 -43.37
CA THR A 625 -10.32 8.05 -42.57
C THR A 625 -10.90 9.12 -43.46
N ILE A 626 -12.21 9.34 -43.33
CA ILE A 626 -12.94 10.41 -43.99
C ILE A 626 -13.29 11.43 -42.90
N THR A 627 -12.93 12.68 -43.16
CA THR A 627 -13.32 13.85 -42.36
C THR A 627 -13.99 14.85 -43.28
N GLY A 628 -14.77 15.77 -42.72
CA GLY A 628 -15.47 16.80 -43.51
C GLY A 628 -16.56 16.23 -44.42
N ARG A 629 -16.94 17.00 -45.45
CA ARG A 629 -18.11 16.69 -46.29
C ARG A 629 -17.75 15.73 -47.44
N ARG A 630 -18.56 14.70 -47.62
CA ARG A 630 -18.50 13.75 -48.75
C ARG A 630 -19.90 13.57 -49.35
N VAL A 631 -20.01 13.70 -50.67
CA VAL A 631 -21.26 13.51 -51.41
C VAL A 631 -21.12 12.32 -52.36
N GLY A 632 -22.18 11.54 -52.50
CA GLY A 632 -22.22 10.34 -53.35
C GLY A 632 -22.09 9.05 -52.56
N SER A 633 -22.19 7.91 -53.25
CA SER A 633 -22.12 6.60 -52.62
C SER A 633 -20.74 6.34 -51.99
N LEU A 634 -20.76 5.69 -50.83
CA LEU A 634 -19.58 5.19 -50.15
C LEU A 634 -19.64 3.67 -50.07
N ASN A 635 -18.87 3.01 -50.94
CA ASN A 635 -18.71 1.56 -50.96
C ASN A 635 -17.40 1.19 -50.29
N ILE A 636 -17.49 0.52 -49.15
CA ILE A 636 -16.35 0.07 -48.35
C ILE A 636 -16.10 -1.40 -48.71
N ALA A 637 -15.18 -1.62 -49.65
CA ALA A 637 -14.90 -2.94 -50.22
C ALA A 637 -13.99 -3.82 -49.34
N SER A 638 -13.07 -3.20 -48.59
CA SER A 638 -12.09 -3.89 -47.75
C SER A 638 -11.54 -2.94 -46.69
N GLY A 639 -10.87 -3.50 -45.68
CA GLY A 639 -10.23 -2.74 -44.61
C GLY A 639 -11.25 -2.06 -43.69
N VAL A 640 -10.77 -1.08 -42.91
CA VAL A 640 -11.57 -0.30 -41.97
C VAL A 640 -11.69 1.13 -42.49
N THR A 641 -12.90 1.58 -42.78
CA THR A 641 -13.17 2.99 -43.11
C THR A 641 -13.74 3.69 -41.87
N CYS A 642 -13.05 4.74 -41.44
CA CYS A 642 -13.46 5.57 -40.33
C CYS A 642 -14.09 6.87 -40.82
N LEU A 643 -15.28 7.19 -40.32
CA LEU A 643 -15.91 8.50 -40.44
C LEU A 643 -15.68 9.23 -39.11
N ASP A 644 -14.79 10.21 -39.10
CA ASP A 644 -14.52 11.04 -37.91
C ASP A 644 -15.07 12.44 -38.14
N ARG A 645 -16.14 12.79 -37.42
CA ARG A 645 -16.85 14.07 -37.54
C ARG A 645 -17.09 14.46 -39.00
N ALA A 646 -17.45 13.47 -39.82
CA ALA A 646 -17.71 13.64 -41.24
C ALA A 646 -19.18 13.95 -41.51
N ASP A 647 -19.46 14.54 -42.66
CA ASP A 647 -20.81 14.72 -43.20
C ASP A 647 -20.92 13.97 -44.53
N VAL A 648 -21.55 12.80 -44.50
CA VAL A 648 -21.69 11.91 -45.66
C VAL A 648 -23.12 11.97 -46.20
N ALA A 649 -23.28 12.50 -47.40
CA ALA A 649 -24.57 12.56 -48.10
C ALA A 649 -24.59 11.55 -49.26
N GLY A 650 -25.18 10.37 -49.02
CA GLY A 650 -25.25 9.27 -49.96
C GLY A 650 -25.34 7.91 -49.25
N PRO A 651 -25.67 6.83 -49.97
CA PRO A 651 -25.74 5.49 -49.40
C PRO A 651 -24.35 4.98 -49.01
N ILE A 652 -24.24 4.32 -47.85
CA ILE A 652 -23.05 3.63 -47.37
C ILE A 652 -23.29 2.13 -47.45
N THR A 653 -22.41 1.40 -48.15
CA THR A 653 -22.44 -0.06 -48.22
C THR A 653 -21.11 -0.64 -47.75
N VAL A 654 -21.14 -1.60 -46.83
CA VAL A 654 -19.96 -2.30 -46.31
C VAL A 654 -19.97 -3.74 -46.81
N ALA A 655 -18.95 -4.09 -47.60
CA ALA A 655 -18.78 -5.42 -48.17
C ALA A 655 -18.33 -6.46 -47.11
N PRO A 656 -18.48 -7.76 -47.39
CA PRO A 656 -18.01 -8.81 -46.50
C PRO A 656 -16.53 -8.66 -46.10
N GLY A 657 -16.24 -8.80 -44.82
CA GLY A 657 -14.88 -8.68 -44.27
C GLY A 657 -14.36 -7.25 -44.11
N ALA A 658 -15.06 -6.23 -44.63
CA ALA A 658 -14.73 -4.83 -44.39
C ALA A 658 -15.41 -4.29 -43.12
N SER A 659 -14.93 -3.17 -42.60
CA SER A 659 -15.45 -2.55 -41.36
C SER A 659 -15.77 -1.08 -41.54
N LEU A 660 -16.78 -0.62 -40.81
CA LEU A 660 -17.17 0.78 -40.71
C LEU A 660 -17.08 1.22 -39.25
N VAL A 661 -16.35 2.30 -38.99
CA VAL A 661 -16.32 3.00 -37.69
C VAL A 661 -16.77 4.43 -37.93
N SER A 662 -17.88 4.85 -37.34
CA SER A 662 -18.40 6.21 -37.45
C SER A 662 -18.46 6.83 -36.07
N THR A 663 -17.75 7.94 -35.87
CA THR A 663 -17.69 8.67 -34.60
C THR A 663 -18.11 10.12 -34.83
N GLY A 664 -19.14 10.58 -34.13
CA GLY A 664 -19.58 11.99 -34.17
C GLY A 664 -19.96 12.50 -35.56
N SER A 665 -20.33 11.61 -36.49
CA SER A 665 -20.55 11.95 -37.91
C SER A 665 -22.04 12.07 -38.25
N SER A 666 -22.35 12.85 -39.29
CA SER A 666 -23.66 12.96 -39.91
C SER A 666 -23.71 12.13 -41.18
N ILE A 667 -24.72 11.27 -41.31
CA ILE A 667 -24.93 10.42 -42.48
C ILE A 667 -26.36 10.64 -42.98
N THR A 668 -26.50 11.18 -44.18
CA THR A 668 -27.79 11.31 -44.88
C THR A 668 -27.83 10.29 -46.01
N GLY A 669 -28.55 9.20 -45.80
CA GLY A 669 -28.59 8.04 -46.68
C GLY A 669 -28.62 6.72 -45.89
N PRO A 670 -28.98 5.60 -46.54
CA PRO A 670 -29.00 4.30 -45.88
C PRO A 670 -27.58 3.80 -45.59
N VAL A 671 -27.41 3.13 -44.46
CA VAL A 671 -26.20 2.37 -44.08
C VAL A 671 -26.54 0.88 -44.15
N SER A 672 -25.90 0.15 -45.06
CA SER A 672 -26.11 -1.29 -45.23
C SER A 672 -24.81 -2.06 -45.10
N THR A 673 -24.79 -3.07 -44.24
CA THR A 673 -23.65 -3.97 -44.09
C THR A 673 -24.10 -5.42 -44.26
N SER A 674 -23.26 -6.23 -44.89
CA SER A 674 -23.48 -7.67 -45.02
C SER A 674 -22.17 -8.40 -44.77
N ARG A 675 -22.13 -9.23 -43.72
CA ARG A 675 -20.94 -9.98 -43.31
C ARG A 675 -19.71 -9.11 -43.09
N ALA A 676 -19.92 -7.88 -42.62
CA ALA A 676 -18.85 -6.97 -42.24
C ALA A 676 -18.00 -7.60 -41.12
N ALA A 677 -16.72 -7.23 -41.03
CA ALA A 677 -15.87 -7.68 -39.94
C ALA A 677 -16.24 -6.98 -38.63
N SER A 678 -16.48 -5.66 -38.63
CA SER A 678 -16.98 -4.93 -37.46
C SER A 678 -17.74 -3.67 -37.88
N VAL A 679 -18.73 -3.26 -37.09
CA VAL A 679 -19.51 -2.04 -37.33
C VAL A 679 -19.67 -1.26 -36.03
N HIS A 680 -19.09 -0.07 -35.96
CA HIS A 680 -19.20 0.83 -34.82
C HIS A 680 -19.84 2.14 -35.28
N LEU A 681 -21.00 2.49 -34.74
CA LEU A 681 -21.74 3.73 -34.98
C LEU A 681 -21.89 4.45 -33.63
N VAL A 682 -21.02 5.42 -33.39
CA VAL A 682 -20.80 6.06 -32.09
C VAL A 682 -21.12 7.55 -32.21
N ASP A 683 -22.02 8.06 -31.38
CA ASP A 683 -22.45 9.48 -31.38
C ASP A 683 -22.79 10.04 -32.77
N SER A 684 -23.25 9.18 -33.67
CA SER A 684 -23.51 9.54 -35.06
C SER A 684 -24.99 9.87 -35.29
N VAL A 685 -25.27 10.79 -36.20
CA VAL A 685 -26.63 11.15 -36.62
C VAL A 685 -26.87 10.57 -38.00
N ILE A 686 -27.83 9.64 -38.09
CA ILE A 686 -28.14 8.94 -39.34
C ILE A 686 -29.58 9.26 -39.74
N THR A 687 -29.75 9.84 -40.92
CA THR A 687 -31.05 10.04 -41.55
C THR A 687 -31.15 9.08 -42.73
N GLY A 688 -31.78 7.93 -42.50
CA GLY A 688 -31.78 6.78 -43.41
C GLY A 688 -31.92 5.46 -42.66
N SER A 689 -32.19 4.37 -43.37
CA SER A 689 -32.23 3.03 -42.77
C SER A 689 -30.83 2.53 -42.42
N VAL A 690 -30.70 1.84 -41.28
CA VAL A 690 -29.48 1.18 -40.83
C VAL A 690 -29.74 -0.32 -40.81
N GLY A 691 -29.11 -1.07 -41.70
CA GLY A 691 -29.18 -2.52 -41.77
C GLY A 691 -27.81 -3.14 -41.54
N ILE A 692 -27.63 -3.83 -40.41
CA ILE A 692 -26.39 -4.52 -40.03
C ILE A 692 -26.67 -6.02 -39.96
N VAL A 693 -26.15 -6.76 -40.92
CA VAL A 693 -26.49 -8.19 -41.12
C VAL A 693 -25.26 -9.07 -41.15
N GLY A 694 -25.23 -10.10 -40.31
CA GLY A 694 -24.21 -11.16 -40.38
C GLY A 694 -22.80 -10.73 -39.97
N THR A 695 -22.65 -9.64 -39.21
CA THR A 695 -21.33 -9.13 -38.81
C THR A 695 -20.59 -10.19 -37.99
N THR A 696 -19.34 -10.47 -38.36
CA THR A 696 -18.56 -11.58 -37.79
C THR A 696 -17.81 -11.20 -36.51
N GLY A 697 -17.51 -9.91 -36.33
CA GLY A 697 -16.97 -9.33 -35.09
C GLY A 697 -18.00 -8.46 -34.38
N ASP A 698 -17.56 -7.30 -33.88
CA ASP A 698 -18.37 -6.46 -33.00
C ASP A 698 -19.35 -5.55 -33.74
N VAL A 699 -20.54 -5.41 -33.16
CA VAL A 699 -21.57 -4.44 -33.59
C VAL A 699 -21.84 -3.52 -32.40
N THR A 700 -21.42 -2.26 -32.51
CA THR A 700 -21.58 -1.25 -31.46
C THR A 700 -22.34 -0.06 -32.02
N VAL A 701 -23.61 0.14 -31.62
CA VAL A 701 -24.41 1.31 -31.97
C VAL A 701 -24.75 2.03 -30.68
N VAL A 702 -24.01 3.10 -30.38
CA VAL A 702 -24.05 3.73 -29.06
C VAL A 702 -24.07 5.26 -29.18
N GLY A 703 -25.00 5.89 -28.46
CA GLY A 703 -25.21 7.33 -28.56
C GLY A 703 -25.78 7.78 -29.92
N GLY A 704 -25.99 9.08 -30.08
CA GLY A 704 -26.47 9.67 -31.34
C GLY A 704 -27.96 9.48 -31.63
N ARG A 705 -28.33 9.63 -32.91
CA ARG A 705 -29.73 9.61 -33.37
C ARG A 705 -29.86 8.88 -34.71
N ILE A 706 -30.87 8.04 -34.84
CA ILE A 706 -31.22 7.38 -36.10
C ILE A 706 -32.67 7.72 -36.47
N ASN A 707 -32.87 8.35 -37.62
CA ASN A 707 -34.18 8.60 -38.20
C ASN A 707 -34.39 7.62 -39.37
N GLY A 708 -35.02 6.49 -39.09
CA GLY A 708 -35.18 5.39 -40.05
C GLY A 708 -35.30 4.02 -39.37
N LEU A 709 -35.50 2.98 -40.19
CA LEU A 709 -35.49 1.58 -39.75
C LEU A 709 -34.09 1.19 -39.24
N VAL A 710 -34.02 0.57 -38.06
CA VAL A 710 -32.82 -0.11 -37.56
C VAL A 710 -33.06 -1.62 -37.63
N ARG A 711 -32.28 -2.33 -38.44
CA ARG A 711 -32.33 -3.80 -38.55
C ARG A 711 -30.99 -4.41 -38.16
N LEU A 712 -30.98 -5.18 -37.06
CA LEU A 712 -29.82 -5.96 -36.61
C LEU A 712 -30.14 -7.45 -36.77
N ALA A 713 -29.54 -8.12 -37.75
CA ALA A 713 -29.85 -9.53 -38.01
C ALA A 713 -28.60 -10.41 -38.08
N ASP A 714 -28.70 -11.61 -37.51
CA ASP A 714 -27.68 -12.67 -37.63
C ASP A 714 -26.27 -12.24 -37.17
N ASN A 715 -26.17 -11.27 -36.25
CA ASN A 715 -24.88 -10.83 -35.68
C ASN A 715 -24.54 -11.63 -34.41
N GLY A 716 -23.37 -11.38 -33.82
CA GLY A 716 -22.99 -11.92 -32.50
C GLY A 716 -23.83 -11.36 -31.34
N ALA A 717 -23.19 -10.62 -30.44
CA ALA A 717 -23.83 -9.95 -29.31
C ALA A 717 -23.82 -8.43 -29.52
N PRO A 718 -24.71 -7.87 -30.37
CA PRO A 718 -24.71 -6.46 -30.69
C PRO A 718 -25.03 -5.57 -29.47
N VAL A 719 -24.47 -4.38 -29.45
CA VAL A 719 -24.80 -3.31 -28.50
C VAL A 719 -25.63 -2.26 -29.23
N LEU A 720 -26.79 -1.93 -28.67
CA LEU A 720 -27.67 -0.85 -29.13
C LEU A 720 -28.13 -0.04 -27.89
N ALA A 721 -27.40 1.02 -27.56
CA ALA A 721 -27.49 1.68 -26.25
C ALA A 721 -27.45 3.22 -26.36
N GLY A 722 -28.28 3.92 -25.60
CA GLY A 722 -28.26 5.39 -25.50
C GLY A 722 -28.54 6.13 -26.82
N VAL A 723 -29.10 5.45 -27.82
CA VAL A 723 -29.42 6.02 -29.14
C VAL A 723 -30.86 6.55 -29.12
N HIS A 724 -31.12 7.67 -29.79
CA HIS A 724 -32.48 8.13 -30.06
C HIS A 724 -32.95 7.63 -31.43
N VAL A 725 -33.85 6.65 -31.48
CA VAL A 725 -34.35 6.07 -32.73
C VAL A 725 -35.79 6.50 -33.01
N ASN A 726 -35.99 7.22 -34.11
CA ASN A 726 -37.29 7.53 -34.69
C ASN A 726 -37.55 6.57 -35.86
N GLY A 727 -38.19 5.45 -35.58
CA GLY A 727 -38.43 4.39 -36.56
C GLY A 727 -38.60 3.01 -35.90
N VAL A 728 -38.84 2.00 -36.73
CA VAL A 728 -38.91 0.60 -36.27
C VAL A 728 -37.52 0.10 -35.94
N ILE A 729 -37.39 -0.64 -34.84
CA ILE A 729 -36.18 -1.41 -34.49
C ILE A 729 -36.52 -2.89 -34.63
N GLN A 730 -35.82 -3.62 -35.47
CA GLN A 730 -36.06 -5.04 -35.69
C GLN A 730 -34.79 -5.85 -35.51
N CYS A 731 -34.82 -6.83 -34.60
CA CYS A 731 -33.67 -7.67 -34.31
C CYS A 731 -34.05 -9.14 -34.38
N THR A 732 -33.33 -9.92 -35.19
CA THR A 732 -33.66 -11.32 -35.49
C THR A 732 -32.41 -12.15 -35.71
N GLY A 733 -32.34 -13.36 -35.15
CA GLY A 733 -31.26 -14.30 -35.43
C GLY A 733 -29.88 -13.91 -34.86
N ASN A 734 -29.76 -12.81 -34.09
CA ASN A 734 -28.50 -12.50 -33.41
C ASN A 734 -28.21 -13.56 -32.34
N ALA A 735 -26.93 -13.86 -32.10
CA ALA A 735 -26.52 -14.87 -31.11
C ALA A 735 -26.97 -14.51 -29.69
N SER A 736 -27.16 -13.22 -29.39
CA SER A 736 -27.82 -12.75 -28.18
C SER A 736 -28.69 -11.51 -28.47
N PRO A 737 -29.76 -11.27 -27.69
CA PRO A 737 -30.51 -10.02 -27.77
C PRO A 737 -29.58 -8.81 -27.63
N PRO A 738 -29.79 -7.73 -28.40
CA PRO A 738 -28.92 -6.57 -28.29
C PRO A 738 -28.96 -5.95 -26.89
N SER A 739 -27.78 -5.63 -26.36
CA SER A 739 -27.66 -5.01 -25.04
C SER A 739 -27.85 -3.50 -25.13
N ASN A 740 -28.67 -2.94 -24.24
CA ASN A 740 -28.82 -1.49 -24.10
C ASN A 740 -27.84 -0.89 -23.06
N LEU A 741 -26.98 -1.70 -22.44
CA LEU A 741 -26.04 -1.26 -21.39
C LEU A 741 -26.70 -0.51 -20.22
N ASP A 742 -27.99 -0.74 -19.98
CA ASP A 742 -28.85 0.04 -19.09
C ASP A 742 -29.02 1.53 -19.48
N ALA A 743 -28.68 1.88 -20.71
CA ALA A 743 -29.01 3.13 -21.38
C ALA A 743 -30.05 2.83 -22.49
N PRO A 744 -31.36 2.86 -22.18
CA PRO A 744 -32.39 2.45 -23.12
C PRO A 744 -32.41 3.32 -24.39
N VAL A 745 -32.88 2.71 -25.48
CA VAL A 745 -33.13 3.38 -26.75
C VAL A 745 -34.39 4.22 -26.65
N THR A 746 -34.25 5.52 -26.89
CA THR A 746 -35.38 6.47 -26.82
C THR A 746 -35.96 6.76 -28.21
N GLY A 747 -37.01 7.57 -28.30
CA GLY A 747 -37.66 7.96 -29.56
C GLY A 747 -38.96 7.19 -29.85
N THR A 748 -39.38 7.19 -31.12
CA THR A 748 -40.70 6.68 -31.55
C THR A 748 -40.60 5.41 -32.40
N GLY A 749 -41.67 4.62 -32.44
CA GLY A 749 -41.77 3.39 -33.22
C GLY A 749 -41.46 2.10 -32.44
N PRO A 750 -42.02 0.95 -32.86
CA PRO A 750 -41.92 -0.30 -32.10
C PRO A 750 -40.52 -0.92 -32.18
N ALA A 751 -40.13 -1.61 -31.10
CA ALA A 751 -38.99 -2.52 -31.09
C ALA A 751 -39.49 -3.97 -31.15
N LEU A 752 -38.99 -4.74 -32.12
CA LEU A 752 -39.52 -6.04 -32.51
C LEU A 752 -38.46 -7.14 -32.40
N GLY A 753 -38.91 -8.38 -32.19
CA GLY A 753 -38.06 -9.55 -32.08
C GLY A 753 -37.15 -9.48 -30.85
N GLN A 754 -35.85 -9.73 -31.05
CA GLN A 754 -34.85 -9.68 -29.99
C GLN A 754 -34.59 -8.26 -29.43
N CYS A 755 -35.16 -7.22 -30.05
CA CYS A 755 -34.97 -5.83 -29.62
C CYS A 755 -36.04 -5.30 -28.67
N THR A 756 -37.01 -6.10 -28.26
CA THR A 756 -38.10 -5.64 -27.38
C THR A 756 -37.60 -5.06 -26.06
N SER A 757 -36.47 -5.56 -25.53
CA SER A 757 -35.87 -5.10 -24.27
C SER A 757 -34.91 -3.92 -24.41
N VAL A 758 -34.66 -3.40 -25.61
CA VAL A 758 -33.73 -2.27 -25.78
C VAL A 758 -34.36 -0.92 -25.46
N ARG A 759 -35.70 -0.82 -25.51
CA ARG A 759 -36.46 0.40 -25.17
C ARG A 759 -36.85 0.45 -23.70
#